data_AF-A0A7W0SXR6-F1
#
_entry.id   AF-A0A7W0SXR6-F1
#
_cell.length_a   1.000
_cell.length_b   1.000
_cell.length_c   1.000
_cell.angle_alpha   90.00
_cell.angle_beta   90.00
_cell.angle_gamma   90.00
#
_symmetry.space_group_name_H-M   'P 1'
#
loop_
_entity.id
_entity.type
_entity.pdbx_description
1 polymer ?
#
loop_
_entity_poly.entity_id
_entity_poly.type
_entity_poly.pdbx_seq_one_letter_code
_entity_poly.pdbx_strand_id
1 'polypeptide(L)'
;MRVEYRVLGSFEVRREDEPVRLPTGNEQALLAMLLLHANQPVSSDRLIDALWGERPPPSAAKMVQIYISRLRQRLDPEPDPDAVEQGAIVTRAAGYQLRVEPGASDLEEFERLRREGTRALAARDHARALDKLTQALALWRGPVLADFSFAAFAQQEIARLDELRVATLEDRIEAELALGRHAELVGELEALVASHPVRERLRRQLMLALYRAGRQADALSVYRDTRSLLVEELGLEPGSELQELERAILRHDPTLDPPAAGSVAMSTAERAGASSPRVLHRRRVAWITVAAVAVGILPLVLAIRALTSSGESEAIEIPANGVGVVDEGKVVAAGTLGSSPADVAFGAGSLWVSSTDGHTVSRIDPGTGAVNQTIRVGSGASGIAADDRSVWVANSLDGTVSRIDPRTNTVVQTIAVGSAPVSIALGRGAVWVASKDDQTVSRLDSRTGILTARIPVGAGPRAIAVGAAGVWVADETRGVVFRLDPVRKAVLDTVNVGNGPVGVAVGVGAIWVANSLDGTLSRIDPRRATVTATIPVGDGPRGVAVVGDKVWVSNEFDGTLAQVDPSTNSVKRTLHIGQRPQGLAASETKLFVAVRSAGGAHRGGSLRLLGEGSFFAGSVDTLNIGAWAATISTNDGLVAFRRVGGVDGSQLVPDLAVSLPTPTDGGRTYTFRLRSGIRYSNGRLVQPEDFRRALERNFLVFHDAAPYDAIVGANRCAAAPRRCDLSLGIATDDRARTVTFHLRSPDPDFLHKLALPYAYAVPTSTPADLGTRSLPATGPYMISRFTPGRELTLVRNPLFREWSKAAQPDGFPDRITWRLGASNLDQVRAVERGDADVAYDGVPPELEREVETQYASQLHVNPRRGATYLFLNTRVPPFDDVRVRRALNYAVDRAAAVRTSARGAGARPTCQILPPDFPGFQPYCPYTKNPRRDGVWTAPDVERARRLVAESGTEGAPVTVWVPDSHRREGPFIANLLGSLGYRARLRPVSSSVYFGPAGPANSGRRVQVGPVSIFADYSAASNLIRPYLSCGAFKPRSGANQNWSGFCDRRIERRIRRALALQTSDPYLASRVWARVDRALVDQAPYVPLFSLRQVDFVSQRVGNYQYNPQWGMLLDQLWVR
;
A
#
# COMPACT_ATOMS: atom_id res chain seq x y z
N MET A 1 -38.92 22.23 -38.20
CA MET A 1 -38.43 21.29 -37.19
C MET A 1 -37.44 22.01 -36.28
N ARG A 2 -37.68 22.08 -34.96
CA ARG A 2 -36.79 22.80 -34.03
C ARG A 2 -35.77 21.81 -33.42
N VAL A 3 -34.49 22.14 -33.50
CA VAL A 3 -33.40 21.37 -32.86
C VAL A 3 -33.03 22.06 -31.55
N GLU A 4 -33.04 21.32 -30.45
CA GLU A 4 -32.61 21.79 -29.12
C GLU A 4 -31.21 21.27 -28.78
N TYR A 5 -30.41 22.14 -28.19
CA TYR A 5 -29.04 21.87 -27.77
C TYR A 5 -28.91 22.00 -26.26
N ARG A 6 -28.31 20.98 -25.64
CA ARG A 6 -28.30 20.79 -24.19
C ARG A 6 -26.87 20.57 -23.70
N VAL A 7 -26.30 21.56 -22.99
CA VAL A 7 -24.90 21.55 -22.52
C VAL A 7 -24.74 21.70 -21.01
N LEU A 8 -25.79 22.13 -20.30
CA LEU A 8 -25.78 22.26 -18.83
C LEU A 8 -25.94 20.90 -18.13
N GLY A 9 -25.15 19.92 -18.55
CA GLY A 9 -25.22 18.51 -18.16
C GLY A 9 -24.44 17.65 -19.15
N SER A 10 -24.86 16.39 -19.34
CA SER A 10 -24.45 15.61 -20.52
C SER A 10 -24.87 16.33 -21.80
N PHE A 11 -24.00 16.27 -22.80
CA PHE A 11 -24.16 16.91 -24.10
C PHE A 11 -25.21 16.16 -24.91
N GLU A 12 -26.34 16.83 -25.16
CA GLU A 12 -27.46 16.27 -25.89
C GLU A 12 -27.89 17.20 -27.02
N VAL A 13 -28.33 16.61 -28.13
CA VAL A 13 -29.02 17.29 -29.23
C VAL A 13 -30.35 16.59 -29.44
N ARG A 14 -31.45 17.33 -29.44
CA ARG A 14 -32.80 16.78 -29.61
C ARG A 14 -33.51 17.45 -30.78
N ARG A 15 -34.35 16.69 -31.49
CA ARG A 15 -35.26 17.21 -32.50
C ARG A 15 -36.66 16.73 -32.15
N GLU A 16 -37.59 17.65 -31.93
CA GLU A 16 -38.99 17.31 -31.55
C GLU A 16 -39.05 16.29 -30.39
N ASP A 17 -38.22 16.52 -29.37
CA ASP A 17 -38.05 15.63 -28.21
C ASP A 17 -37.45 14.23 -28.46
N GLU A 18 -36.96 13.95 -29.67
CA GLU A 18 -36.16 12.74 -29.93
C GLU A 18 -34.65 13.05 -29.94
N PRO A 19 -33.80 12.21 -29.30
CA PRO A 19 -32.36 12.41 -29.30
C PRO A 19 -31.76 12.17 -30.69
N VAL A 20 -31.02 13.16 -31.21
CA VAL A 20 -30.23 13.03 -32.44
C VAL A 20 -28.97 12.24 -32.12
N ARG A 21 -28.84 11.03 -32.67
CA ARG A 21 -27.65 10.18 -32.43
C ARG A 21 -26.41 10.79 -33.08
N LEU A 22 -25.46 11.21 -32.23
CA LEU A 22 -24.12 11.62 -32.63
C LEU A 22 -23.11 10.54 -32.21
N PRO A 23 -22.21 10.07 -33.10
CA PRO A 23 -21.12 9.21 -32.72
C PRO A 23 -20.22 9.91 -31.70
N THR A 24 -19.82 9.17 -30.66
CA THR A 24 -18.92 9.67 -29.63
C THR A 24 -17.53 9.97 -30.22
N GLY A 25 -16.84 10.97 -29.64
CA GLY A 25 -15.50 11.39 -30.07
C GLY A 25 -15.50 12.71 -30.84
N ASN A 26 -14.66 12.81 -31.88
CA ASN A 26 -14.33 14.09 -32.50
C ASN A 26 -15.51 14.80 -33.18
N GLU A 27 -16.52 14.08 -33.67
CA GLU A 27 -17.72 14.70 -34.25
C GLU A 27 -18.57 15.42 -33.17
N GLN A 28 -18.75 14.79 -32.01
CA GLN A 28 -19.48 15.37 -30.88
C GLN A 28 -18.70 16.56 -30.27
N ALA A 29 -17.38 16.42 -30.12
CA ALA A 29 -16.50 17.49 -29.62
C ALA A 29 -16.49 18.71 -30.55
N LEU A 30 -16.49 18.49 -31.87
CA LEU A 30 -16.58 19.58 -32.84
C LEU A 30 -17.89 20.35 -32.69
N LEU A 31 -19.02 19.64 -32.58
CA LEU A 31 -20.32 20.29 -32.42
C LEU A 31 -20.41 21.03 -31.08
N ALA A 32 -19.89 20.46 -29.99
CA ALA A 32 -19.81 21.13 -28.71
C ALA A 32 -19.00 22.42 -28.80
N MET A 33 -17.85 22.42 -29.50
CA MET A 33 -17.04 23.61 -29.70
C MET A 33 -17.77 24.70 -30.51
N LEU A 34 -18.50 24.31 -31.56
CA LEU A 34 -19.32 25.25 -32.32
C LEU A 34 -20.48 25.81 -31.50
N LEU A 35 -21.06 25.01 -30.61
CA LEU A 35 -22.16 25.42 -29.75
C LEU A 35 -21.72 26.37 -28.62
N LEU A 36 -20.53 26.16 -28.05
CA LEU A 36 -19.92 27.12 -27.11
C LEU A 36 -19.64 28.47 -27.77
N HIS A 37 -19.53 28.50 -29.10
CA HIS A 37 -19.44 29.70 -29.93
C HIS A 37 -20.66 29.86 -30.84
N ALA A 38 -21.85 29.50 -30.34
CA ALA A 38 -23.08 29.58 -31.11
C ALA A 38 -23.25 30.96 -31.75
N ASN A 39 -23.73 30.96 -32.99
CA ASN A 39 -23.92 32.16 -33.80
C ASN A 39 -22.63 32.97 -34.08
N GLN A 40 -21.44 32.42 -33.85
CA GLN A 40 -20.14 33.01 -34.23
C GLN A 40 -19.33 32.06 -35.12
N PRO A 41 -18.52 32.56 -36.08
CA PRO A 41 -17.64 31.71 -36.89
C PRO A 41 -16.43 31.22 -36.09
N VAL A 42 -16.14 29.91 -36.18
CA VAL A 42 -14.96 29.25 -35.60
C VAL A 42 -14.05 28.75 -36.73
N SER A 43 -12.78 29.17 -36.72
CA SER A 43 -11.81 28.82 -37.78
C SER A 43 -11.48 27.32 -37.79
N SER A 44 -11.10 26.81 -38.97
CA SER A 44 -10.66 25.42 -39.12
C SER A 44 -9.48 25.08 -38.20
N ASP A 45 -8.51 25.99 -38.06
CA ASP A 45 -7.34 25.78 -37.19
C ASP A 45 -7.76 25.63 -35.72
N ARG A 46 -8.71 26.45 -35.25
CA ARG A 46 -9.22 26.36 -33.89
C ARG A 46 -10.01 25.08 -33.63
N LEU A 47 -10.73 24.59 -34.64
CA LEU A 47 -11.39 23.28 -34.58
C LEU A 47 -10.37 22.13 -34.58
N ILE A 48 -9.27 22.25 -35.33
CA ILE A 48 -8.18 21.26 -35.34
C ILE A 48 -7.51 21.21 -33.96
N ASP A 49 -7.15 22.36 -33.41
CA ASP A 49 -6.53 22.45 -32.10
C ASP A 49 -7.44 21.89 -31.00
N ALA A 50 -8.75 22.16 -31.07
CA ALA A 50 -9.72 21.64 -30.10
C ALA A 50 -9.84 20.11 -30.14
N LEU A 51 -9.75 19.49 -31.33
CA LEU A 51 -9.93 18.06 -31.54
C LEU A 51 -8.65 17.23 -31.31
N TRP A 52 -7.48 17.79 -31.61
CA TRP A 52 -6.21 17.03 -31.61
C TRP A 52 -5.06 17.68 -30.81
N GLY A 53 -5.23 18.89 -30.29
CA GLY A 53 -4.20 19.60 -29.53
C GLY A 53 -2.90 19.80 -30.33
N GLU A 54 -1.74 19.69 -29.65
CA GLU A 54 -0.41 19.92 -30.26
C GLU A 54 0.04 18.86 -31.30
N ARG A 55 -0.75 17.81 -31.55
CA ARG A 55 -0.39 16.72 -32.48
C ARG A 55 -1.51 16.39 -33.46
N PRO A 56 -1.90 17.34 -34.33
CA PRO A 56 -2.88 17.05 -35.37
C PRO A 56 -2.31 16.06 -36.39
N PRO A 57 -3.09 15.06 -36.83
CA PRO A 57 -2.69 14.20 -37.95
C PRO A 57 -2.59 15.02 -39.25
N PRO A 58 -1.76 14.61 -40.23
CA PRO A 58 -1.60 15.34 -41.49
C PRO A 58 -2.91 15.55 -42.27
N SER A 59 -3.93 14.74 -42.02
CA SER A 59 -5.25 14.81 -42.63
C SER A 59 -6.29 15.62 -41.84
N ALA A 60 -5.91 16.32 -40.76
CA ALA A 60 -6.83 16.99 -39.84
C ALA A 60 -7.81 17.96 -40.53
N ALA A 61 -7.33 18.82 -41.43
CA ALA A 61 -8.18 19.75 -42.17
C ALA A 61 -9.26 19.04 -43.00
N LYS A 62 -8.89 17.94 -43.68
CA LYS A 62 -9.83 17.12 -44.45
C LYS A 62 -10.83 16.41 -43.54
N MET A 63 -10.41 15.97 -42.35
CA MET A 63 -11.31 15.34 -41.38
C MET A 63 -12.32 16.33 -40.79
N VAL A 64 -11.94 17.58 -40.52
CA VAL A 64 -12.89 18.62 -40.10
C VAL A 64 -13.98 18.81 -41.15
N GLN A 65 -13.62 18.89 -42.43
CA GLN A 65 -14.61 18.99 -43.52
C GLN A 65 -15.56 17.78 -43.56
N ILE A 66 -15.03 16.57 -43.36
CA ILE A 66 -15.84 15.34 -43.28
C ILE A 66 -16.81 15.39 -42.09
N TYR A 67 -16.34 15.80 -40.92
CA TYR A 67 -17.18 15.92 -39.72
C TYR A 67 -18.27 16.98 -39.90
N ILE A 68 -17.94 18.15 -40.46
CA ILE A 68 -18.92 19.20 -40.78
C ILE A 68 -20.00 18.68 -41.75
N SER A 69 -19.59 17.98 -42.82
CA SER A 69 -20.53 17.41 -43.78
C SER A 69 -21.50 16.41 -43.14
N ARG A 70 -20.99 15.52 -42.27
CA ARG A 70 -21.83 14.57 -41.52
C ARG A 70 -22.74 15.24 -40.52
N LEU A 71 -22.25 16.27 -39.82
CA LEU A 71 -23.06 17.02 -38.86
C LEU A 71 -24.19 17.77 -39.56
N ARG A 72 -23.95 18.38 -40.74
CA ARG A 72 -25.01 18.98 -41.58
C ARG A 72 -26.09 17.96 -41.92
N GLN A 73 -25.72 16.79 -42.44
CA GLN A 73 -26.68 15.73 -42.77
C GLN A 73 -27.51 15.27 -41.57
N ARG A 74 -26.95 15.28 -40.36
CA ARG A 74 -27.67 14.87 -39.16
C ARG A 74 -28.56 15.96 -38.58
N LEU A 75 -28.11 17.22 -38.65
CA LEU A 75 -28.85 18.37 -38.11
C LEU A 75 -29.95 18.86 -39.07
N ASP A 76 -29.78 18.64 -40.39
CA ASP A 76 -30.70 19.04 -41.46
C ASP A 76 -31.02 17.82 -42.38
N PRO A 77 -32.12 17.07 -42.14
CA PRO A 77 -32.42 15.82 -42.85
C PRO A 77 -33.01 16.01 -44.25
N GLU A 78 -33.49 17.22 -44.59
CA GLU A 78 -33.84 17.66 -45.95
C GLU A 78 -32.86 18.76 -46.40
N PRO A 79 -31.58 18.42 -46.67
CA PRO A 79 -30.60 19.42 -47.08
C PRO A 79 -30.93 19.86 -48.51
N ASP A 80 -31.36 21.11 -48.68
CA ASP A 80 -31.38 21.75 -50.00
C ASP A 80 -29.92 21.91 -50.48
N PRO A 81 -29.50 21.21 -51.56
CA PRO A 81 -28.14 21.24 -52.06
C PRO A 81 -27.67 22.64 -52.47
N ASP A 82 -28.61 23.53 -52.82
CA ASP A 82 -28.35 24.90 -53.26
C ASP A 82 -28.39 25.90 -52.10
N ALA A 83 -28.78 25.49 -50.89
CA ALA A 83 -28.92 26.33 -49.69
C ALA A 83 -27.84 26.07 -48.61
N VAL A 84 -26.57 25.89 -49.02
CA VAL A 84 -25.42 25.75 -48.11
C VAL A 84 -25.30 26.92 -47.11
N GLU A 85 -25.89 28.08 -47.45
CA GLU A 85 -25.96 29.28 -46.59
C GLU A 85 -27.15 29.31 -45.61
N GLN A 86 -28.10 28.36 -45.69
CA GLN A 86 -29.32 28.35 -44.86
C GLN A 86 -29.41 27.20 -43.84
N GLY A 87 -28.53 26.19 -43.90
CA GLY A 87 -28.49 25.06 -42.95
C GLY A 87 -28.00 25.41 -41.53
N ALA A 88 -28.10 24.44 -40.61
CA ALA A 88 -27.73 24.60 -39.20
C ALA A 88 -26.25 24.94 -39.00
N ILE A 89 -25.34 24.42 -39.83
CA ILE A 89 -23.92 24.79 -39.84
C ILE A 89 -23.56 25.45 -41.16
N VAL A 90 -23.29 26.75 -41.15
CA VAL A 90 -22.93 27.52 -42.36
C VAL A 90 -21.42 27.72 -42.46
N THR A 91 -20.89 27.69 -43.69
CA THR A 91 -19.49 28.07 -43.95
C THR A 91 -19.45 29.57 -44.19
N ARG A 92 -18.65 30.30 -43.40
CA ARG A 92 -18.37 31.74 -43.57
C ARG A 92 -16.90 31.92 -43.96
N ALA A 93 -16.53 33.12 -44.44
CA ALA A 93 -15.14 33.43 -44.79
C ALA A 93 -14.15 33.17 -43.63
N ALA A 94 -14.58 33.31 -42.37
CA ALA A 94 -13.75 33.11 -41.18
C ALA A 94 -13.78 31.68 -40.59
N GLY A 95 -14.55 30.74 -41.16
CA GLY A 95 -14.66 29.36 -40.66
C GLY A 95 -16.09 28.79 -40.68
N TYR A 96 -16.42 27.95 -39.71
CA TYR A 96 -17.74 27.32 -39.59
C TYR A 96 -18.54 27.96 -38.45
N GLN A 97 -19.83 28.19 -38.67
CA GLN A 97 -20.74 28.81 -37.69
C GLN A 97 -21.95 27.90 -37.48
N LEU A 98 -22.25 27.54 -36.23
CA LEU A 98 -23.52 26.89 -35.88
C LEU A 98 -24.58 27.98 -35.64
N ARG A 99 -25.66 27.92 -36.40
CA ARG A 99 -26.84 28.76 -36.20
C ARG A 99 -27.75 28.10 -35.16
N VAL A 100 -28.03 28.83 -34.09
CA VAL A 100 -28.92 28.39 -33.01
C VAL A 100 -30.02 29.42 -32.87
N GLU A 101 -31.27 28.98 -33.04
CA GLU A 101 -32.45 29.82 -32.87
C GLU A 101 -32.63 30.23 -31.39
N PRO A 102 -33.19 31.42 -31.09
CA PRO A 102 -33.39 31.86 -29.71
C PRO A 102 -34.15 30.82 -28.87
N GLY A 103 -33.60 30.50 -27.69
CA GLY A 103 -34.19 29.54 -26.76
C GLY A 103 -34.09 28.07 -27.21
N ALA A 104 -33.32 27.79 -28.27
CA ALA A 104 -32.97 26.43 -28.68
C ALA A 104 -31.73 25.89 -27.93
N SER A 105 -31.07 26.70 -27.10
CA SER A 105 -29.96 26.28 -26.22
C SER A 105 -30.30 26.49 -24.75
N ASP A 106 -30.09 25.46 -23.93
CA ASP A 106 -30.26 25.57 -22.48
C ASP A 106 -29.29 26.56 -21.83
N LEU A 107 -28.09 26.75 -22.41
CA LEU A 107 -27.13 27.75 -21.98
C LEU A 107 -27.63 29.19 -22.21
N GLU A 108 -28.15 29.48 -23.41
CA GLU A 108 -28.70 30.80 -23.72
C GLU A 108 -29.87 31.15 -22.79
N GLU A 109 -30.75 30.17 -22.56
CA GLU A 109 -31.92 30.32 -21.70
C GLU A 109 -31.51 30.51 -20.22
N PHE A 110 -30.52 29.76 -19.75
CA PHE A 110 -29.93 29.97 -18.42
C PHE A 110 -29.38 31.38 -18.25
N GLU A 111 -28.60 31.87 -19.21
CA GLU A 111 -28.04 33.22 -19.13
C GLU A 111 -29.13 34.30 -19.20
N ARG A 112 -30.20 34.09 -19.97
CA ARG A 112 -31.37 35.00 -20.01
C ARG A 112 -32.10 35.05 -18.67
N LEU A 113 -32.46 33.90 -18.11
CA LEU A 113 -33.15 33.80 -16.82
C LEU A 113 -32.30 34.37 -15.68
N ARG A 114 -30.99 34.10 -15.68
CA ARG A 114 -30.05 34.70 -14.72
C ARG A 114 -30.04 36.23 -14.82
N ARG A 115 -29.95 36.80 -16.04
CA ARG A 115 -30.01 38.26 -16.25
C ARG A 115 -31.31 38.88 -15.76
N GLU A 116 -32.44 38.18 -15.87
CA GLU A 116 -33.72 38.64 -15.34
C GLU A 116 -33.78 38.55 -13.82
N GLY A 117 -33.29 37.44 -13.26
CA GLY A 117 -33.19 37.23 -11.82
C GLY A 117 -32.29 38.26 -11.12
N THR A 118 -31.08 38.49 -11.63
CA THR A 118 -30.16 39.49 -11.07
C THR A 118 -30.72 40.92 -11.20
N ARG A 119 -31.47 41.24 -12.28
CA ARG A 119 -32.16 42.54 -12.41
C ARG A 119 -33.29 42.70 -11.39
N ALA A 120 -34.07 41.65 -11.15
CA ALA A 120 -35.11 41.65 -10.11
C ALA A 120 -34.50 41.79 -8.71
N LEU A 121 -33.37 41.12 -8.44
CA LEU A 121 -32.64 41.22 -7.18
C LEU A 121 -32.14 42.66 -6.94
N ALA A 122 -31.57 43.30 -7.97
CA ALA A 122 -31.15 44.70 -7.92
C ALA A 122 -32.32 45.67 -7.69
N ALA A 123 -33.52 45.35 -8.20
CA ALA A 123 -34.74 46.12 -7.98
C ALA A 123 -35.45 45.81 -6.64
N ARG A 124 -34.87 44.94 -5.79
CA ARG A 124 -35.46 44.44 -4.53
C ARG A 124 -36.80 43.71 -4.71
N ASP A 125 -37.08 43.22 -5.91
CA ASP A 125 -38.20 42.31 -6.18
C ASP A 125 -37.73 40.86 -5.92
N HIS A 126 -37.58 40.53 -4.64
CA HIS A 126 -36.99 39.26 -4.20
C HIS A 126 -37.83 38.03 -4.63
N ALA A 127 -39.16 38.16 -4.72
CA ALA A 127 -40.03 37.08 -5.17
C ALA A 127 -39.80 36.75 -6.65
N ARG A 128 -39.72 37.78 -7.51
CA ARG A 128 -39.41 37.58 -8.93
C ARG A 128 -37.97 37.13 -9.16
N ALA A 129 -37.03 37.61 -8.36
CA ALA A 129 -35.64 37.15 -8.40
C ALA A 129 -35.56 35.65 -8.10
N LEU A 130 -36.21 35.20 -7.02
CA LEU A 130 -36.27 33.79 -6.64
C LEU A 130 -36.89 32.92 -7.74
N ASP A 131 -38.01 33.34 -8.33
CA ASP A 131 -38.66 32.61 -9.42
C ASP A 131 -37.71 32.41 -10.62
N LYS A 132 -37.09 33.50 -11.09
CA LYS A 132 -36.23 33.44 -12.28
C LYS A 132 -34.93 32.69 -12.06
N LEU A 133 -34.28 32.85 -10.90
CA LEU A 133 -33.04 32.15 -10.57
C LEU A 133 -33.28 30.66 -10.33
N THR A 134 -34.43 30.29 -9.76
CA THR A 134 -34.83 28.88 -9.62
C THR A 134 -35.06 28.24 -10.98
N GLN A 135 -35.78 28.91 -11.89
CA GLN A 135 -35.95 28.44 -13.27
C GLN A 135 -34.61 28.29 -14.00
N ALA A 136 -33.67 29.23 -13.80
CA ALA A 136 -32.32 29.14 -14.37
C ALA A 136 -31.58 27.89 -13.87
N LEU A 137 -31.55 27.67 -12.56
CA LEU A 137 -30.86 26.53 -11.96
C LEU A 137 -31.49 25.18 -12.32
N ALA A 138 -32.79 25.14 -12.60
CA ALA A 138 -33.50 23.93 -13.04
C ALA A 138 -33.05 23.40 -14.42
N LEU A 139 -32.41 24.24 -15.24
CA LEU A 139 -31.86 23.82 -16.54
C LEU A 139 -30.61 22.92 -16.40
N TRP A 140 -29.97 22.94 -15.23
CA TRP A 140 -28.77 22.17 -14.95
C TRP A 140 -29.10 20.72 -14.61
N ARG A 141 -28.67 19.78 -15.45
CA ARG A 141 -28.90 18.33 -15.33
C ARG A 141 -27.71 17.55 -14.74
N GLY A 142 -26.64 18.24 -14.37
CA GLY A 142 -25.41 17.63 -13.85
C GLY A 142 -24.21 18.58 -13.92
N PRO A 143 -22.98 18.04 -13.94
CA PRO A 143 -21.79 18.80 -14.34
C PRO A 143 -21.93 19.31 -15.78
N VAL A 144 -21.55 20.56 -16.04
CA VAL A 144 -21.59 21.13 -17.39
C VAL A 144 -20.65 20.38 -18.32
N LEU A 145 -21.10 20.12 -19.55
CA LEU A 145 -20.34 19.36 -20.56
C LEU A 145 -19.74 18.06 -19.99
N ALA A 146 -20.56 17.27 -19.29
CA ALA A 146 -20.08 16.08 -18.57
C ALA A 146 -19.29 15.11 -19.47
N ASP A 147 -19.66 14.98 -20.75
CA ASP A 147 -18.98 14.12 -21.73
C ASP A 147 -17.60 14.65 -22.17
N PHE A 148 -17.28 15.90 -21.85
CA PHE A 148 -16.03 16.60 -22.21
C PHE A 148 -15.25 17.08 -21.00
N SER A 149 -15.50 16.52 -19.81
CA SER A 149 -14.89 16.95 -18.54
C SER A 149 -13.35 16.92 -18.53
N PHE A 150 -12.73 16.14 -19.42
CA PHE A 150 -11.27 16.04 -19.59
C PHE A 150 -10.75 16.65 -20.90
N ALA A 151 -11.62 17.21 -21.74
CA ALA A 151 -11.23 17.79 -23.01
C ALA A 151 -10.66 19.20 -22.79
N ALA A 152 -9.45 19.46 -23.31
CA ALA A 152 -8.74 20.72 -23.09
C ALA A 152 -9.53 21.95 -23.59
N PHE A 153 -10.22 21.84 -24.73
CA PHE A 153 -11.02 22.93 -25.30
C PHE A 153 -12.18 23.37 -24.39
N ALA A 154 -12.70 22.45 -23.56
CA ALA A 154 -13.87 22.69 -22.72
C ALA A 154 -13.52 23.27 -21.34
N GLN A 155 -12.26 23.15 -20.88
CA GLN A 155 -11.90 23.45 -19.49
C GLN A 155 -12.20 24.90 -19.07
N GLN A 156 -11.86 25.87 -19.93
CA GLN A 156 -12.11 27.28 -19.65
C GLN A 156 -13.61 27.57 -19.53
N GLU A 157 -14.40 26.95 -20.39
CA GLU A 157 -15.84 27.19 -20.45
C GLU A 157 -16.58 26.45 -19.33
N ILE A 158 -16.15 25.23 -18.98
CA ILE A 158 -16.60 24.52 -17.78
C ILE A 158 -16.36 25.39 -16.54
N ALA A 159 -15.15 25.93 -16.38
CA ALA A 159 -14.84 26.80 -15.24
C ALA A 159 -15.70 28.08 -15.23
N ARG A 160 -15.90 28.74 -16.38
CA ARG A 160 -16.76 29.93 -16.51
C ARG A 160 -18.22 29.61 -16.13
N LEU A 161 -18.75 28.48 -16.61
CA LEU A 161 -20.14 28.11 -16.40
C LEU A 161 -20.40 27.61 -14.98
N ASP A 162 -19.48 26.84 -14.39
CA ASP A 162 -19.55 26.48 -12.98
C ASP A 162 -19.49 27.73 -12.08
N GLU A 163 -18.63 28.69 -12.40
CA GLU A 163 -18.58 30.00 -11.72
C GLU A 163 -19.93 30.73 -11.80
N LEU A 164 -20.55 30.78 -12.98
CA LEU A 164 -21.88 31.37 -13.16
C LEU A 164 -22.98 30.63 -12.41
N ARG A 165 -22.92 29.29 -12.33
CA ARG A 165 -23.87 28.48 -11.57
C ARG A 165 -23.81 28.83 -10.09
N VAL A 166 -22.60 28.90 -9.53
CA VAL A 166 -22.41 29.22 -8.12
C VAL A 166 -22.83 30.66 -7.82
N ALA A 167 -22.51 31.63 -8.69
CA ALA A 167 -23.01 32.99 -8.54
C ALA A 167 -24.55 33.09 -8.60
N THR A 168 -25.19 32.24 -9.44
CA THR A 168 -26.66 32.17 -9.52
C THR A 168 -27.27 31.57 -8.25
N LEU A 169 -26.60 30.56 -7.65
CA LEU A 169 -26.99 30.01 -6.35
C LEU A 169 -26.87 31.07 -5.25
N GLU A 170 -25.76 31.81 -5.19
CA GLU A 170 -25.57 32.92 -4.24
C GLU A 170 -26.68 33.98 -4.38
N ASP A 171 -27.04 34.38 -5.61
CA ASP A 171 -28.12 35.34 -5.85
C ASP A 171 -29.50 34.80 -5.44
N ARG A 172 -29.77 33.50 -5.68
CA ARG A 172 -31.04 32.85 -5.29
C ARG A 172 -31.16 32.82 -3.77
N ILE A 173 -30.09 32.43 -3.09
CA ILE A 173 -30.00 32.40 -1.63
C ILE A 173 -30.18 33.81 -1.05
N GLU A 174 -29.60 34.84 -1.67
CA GLU A 174 -29.80 36.23 -1.26
C GLU A 174 -31.29 36.62 -1.30
N ALA A 175 -31.99 36.25 -2.37
CA ALA A 175 -33.43 36.48 -2.49
C ALA A 175 -34.22 35.72 -1.40
N GLU A 176 -33.85 34.49 -1.09
CA GLU A 176 -34.50 33.67 -0.05
C GLU A 176 -34.25 34.22 1.36
N LEU A 177 -33.03 34.68 1.64
CA LEU A 177 -32.70 35.36 2.91
C LEU A 177 -33.48 36.66 3.07
N ALA A 178 -33.65 37.43 2.00
CA ALA A 178 -34.45 38.66 1.99
C ALA A 178 -35.97 38.40 2.13
N LEU A 179 -36.44 37.21 1.75
CA LEU A 179 -37.83 36.76 1.97
C LEU A 179 -38.03 36.09 3.34
N GLY A 180 -37.00 36.07 4.19
CA GLY A 180 -37.09 35.50 5.55
C GLY A 180 -36.95 33.97 5.61
N ARG A 181 -36.52 33.29 4.55
CA ARG A 181 -36.39 31.81 4.49
C ARG A 181 -35.06 31.28 5.01
N HIS A 182 -34.51 31.91 6.03
CA HIS A 182 -33.15 31.64 6.52
C HIS A 182 -32.98 30.25 7.15
N ALA A 183 -33.98 29.73 7.86
CA ALA A 183 -33.88 28.43 8.53
C ALA A 183 -33.77 27.24 7.54
N GLU A 184 -34.48 27.31 6.42
CA GLU A 184 -34.50 26.26 5.37
C GLU A 184 -33.16 26.20 4.60
N LEU A 185 -32.42 27.31 4.57
CA LEU A 185 -31.18 27.45 3.80
C LEU A 185 -29.94 26.90 4.48
N VAL A 186 -29.94 26.70 5.80
CA VAL A 186 -28.72 26.38 6.55
C VAL A 186 -28.04 25.12 6.02
N GLY A 187 -28.79 24.04 5.79
CA GLY A 187 -28.22 22.78 5.30
C GLY A 187 -27.66 22.88 3.87
N GLU A 188 -28.31 23.64 2.99
CA GLU A 188 -27.80 23.87 1.63
C GLU A 188 -26.54 24.75 1.65
N LEU A 189 -26.54 25.81 2.47
CA LEU A 189 -25.40 26.70 2.64
C LEU A 189 -24.18 26.00 3.25
N GLU A 190 -24.37 25.10 4.23
CA GLU A 190 -23.30 24.25 4.77
C GLU A 190 -22.66 23.38 3.66
N ALA A 191 -23.47 22.76 2.80
CA ALA A 191 -22.97 21.96 1.66
C ALA A 191 -22.26 22.81 0.60
N LEU A 192 -22.74 24.02 0.33
CA LEU A 192 -22.13 24.94 -0.63
C LEU A 192 -20.80 25.50 -0.10
N VAL A 193 -20.70 25.84 1.18
CA VAL A 193 -19.44 26.27 1.81
C VAL A 193 -18.41 25.13 1.83
N ALA A 194 -18.83 23.89 2.09
CA ALA A 194 -17.93 22.73 2.04
C ALA A 194 -17.40 22.43 0.61
N SER A 195 -18.16 22.77 -0.42
CA SER A 195 -17.75 22.60 -1.83
C SER A 195 -16.95 23.79 -2.38
N HIS A 196 -17.18 25.00 -1.85
CA HIS A 196 -16.52 26.25 -2.27
C HIS A 196 -15.90 26.98 -1.07
N PRO A 197 -14.88 26.40 -0.42
CA PRO A 197 -14.44 26.83 0.91
C PRO A 197 -13.80 28.22 0.94
N VAL A 198 -13.35 28.76 -0.19
CA VAL A 198 -12.73 30.10 -0.27
C VAL A 198 -13.70 31.20 -0.72
N ARG A 199 -14.98 30.89 -0.96
CA ARG A 199 -15.99 31.89 -1.34
C ARG A 199 -16.60 32.56 -0.11
N GLU A 200 -16.14 33.78 0.14
CA GLU A 200 -16.57 34.57 1.31
C GLU A 200 -18.06 34.92 1.28
N ARG A 201 -18.68 35.09 0.10
CA ARG A 201 -20.11 35.42 -0.02
C ARG A 201 -21.03 34.31 0.50
N LEU A 202 -20.77 33.04 0.16
CA LEU A 202 -21.52 31.89 0.69
C LEU A 202 -21.37 31.77 2.21
N ARG A 203 -20.16 32.03 2.73
CA ARG A 203 -19.89 32.03 4.17
C ARG A 203 -20.62 33.14 4.89
N ARG A 204 -20.65 34.35 4.31
CA ARG A 204 -21.46 35.48 4.80
C ARG A 204 -22.94 35.12 4.85
N GLN A 205 -23.48 34.50 3.80
CA GLN A 205 -24.87 34.06 3.74
C GLN A 205 -25.18 32.99 4.79
N LEU A 206 -24.26 32.03 5.02
CA LEU A 206 -24.37 31.03 6.09
C LEU A 206 -24.33 31.67 7.48
N MET A 207 -23.41 32.60 7.72
CA MET A 207 -23.32 33.35 8.98
C MET A 207 -24.64 34.08 9.27
N LEU A 208 -25.22 34.77 8.28
CA LEU A 208 -26.48 35.48 8.43
C LEU A 208 -27.65 34.51 8.67
N ALA A 209 -27.70 33.39 7.94
CA ALA A 209 -28.75 32.39 8.09
C ALA A 209 -28.73 31.75 9.50
N LEU A 210 -27.55 31.35 9.97
CA LEU A 210 -27.33 30.80 11.31
C LEU A 210 -27.70 31.81 12.40
N TYR A 211 -27.29 33.07 12.25
CA TYR A 211 -27.63 34.12 13.20
C TYR A 211 -29.15 34.33 13.30
N ARG A 212 -29.84 34.46 12.17
CA ARG A 212 -31.30 34.62 12.13
C ARG A 212 -32.05 33.39 12.66
N ALA A 213 -31.45 32.21 12.56
CA ALA A 213 -31.98 30.97 13.15
C ALA A 213 -31.69 30.82 14.67
N GLY A 214 -31.13 31.85 15.32
CA GLY A 214 -30.78 31.82 16.75
C GLY A 214 -29.47 31.09 17.07
N ARG A 215 -28.70 30.66 16.05
CA ARG A 215 -27.43 29.93 16.18
C ARG A 215 -26.23 30.88 16.10
N GLN A 216 -26.19 31.88 16.98
CA GLN A 216 -25.15 32.93 16.98
C GLN A 216 -23.73 32.37 17.15
N ALA A 217 -23.53 31.38 18.03
CA ALA A 217 -22.22 30.78 18.26
C ALA A 217 -21.69 30.12 16.98
N ASP A 218 -22.55 29.42 16.24
CA ASP A 218 -22.19 28.75 14.99
C ASP A 218 -21.87 29.77 13.90
N ALA A 219 -22.63 30.87 13.82
CA ALA A 219 -22.33 31.97 12.89
C ALA A 219 -20.94 32.57 13.15
N LEU A 220 -20.56 32.78 14.42
CA LEU A 220 -19.21 33.27 14.75
C LEU A 220 -18.12 32.20 14.57
N SER A 221 -18.45 30.92 14.66
CA SER A 221 -17.53 29.83 14.31
C SER A 221 -17.20 29.86 12.82
N VAL A 222 -18.21 29.99 11.95
CA VAL A 222 -18.02 30.09 10.49
C VAL A 222 -17.04 31.21 10.16
N TYR A 223 -17.13 32.37 10.82
CA TYR A 223 -16.15 33.45 10.63
C TYR A 223 -14.72 33.06 11.02
N ARG A 224 -14.53 32.48 12.20
CA ARG A 224 -13.21 32.06 12.70
C ARG A 224 -12.59 31.00 11.78
N ASP A 225 -13.38 30.04 11.33
CA ASP A 225 -12.95 29.00 10.42
C ASP A 225 -12.57 29.60 9.05
N THR A 226 -13.32 30.58 8.58
CA THR A 226 -13.01 31.32 7.35
C THR A 226 -11.70 32.08 7.48
N ARG A 227 -11.50 32.80 8.58
CA ARG A 227 -10.29 33.57 8.83
C ARG A 227 -9.07 32.68 8.90
N SER A 228 -9.14 31.58 9.66
CA SER A 228 -8.06 30.58 9.72
C SER A 228 -7.73 30.05 8.33
N LEU A 229 -8.76 29.64 7.56
CA LEU A 229 -8.57 29.13 6.20
C LEU A 229 -7.90 30.15 5.26
N LEU A 230 -8.39 31.40 5.21
CA LEU A 230 -7.85 32.42 4.30
C LEU A 230 -6.42 32.83 4.67
N VAL A 231 -6.13 32.92 5.97
CA VAL A 231 -4.79 33.24 6.46
C VAL A 231 -3.82 32.09 6.20
N GLU A 232 -4.23 30.84 6.42
CA GLU A 232 -3.35 29.68 6.28
C GLU A 232 -3.12 29.25 4.82
N GLU A 233 -4.16 29.29 3.98
CA GLU A 233 -4.08 28.80 2.59
C GLU A 233 -3.72 29.91 1.58
N LEU A 234 -4.16 31.15 1.80
CA LEU A 234 -3.97 32.27 0.86
C LEU A 234 -3.11 33.42 1.42
N GLY A 235 -2.87 33.47 2.73
CA GLY A 235 -2.15 34.57 3.38
C GLY A 235 -2.93 35.88 3.40
N LEU A 236 -4.26 35.82 3.31
CA LEU A 236 -5.16 36.97 3.23
C LEU A 236 -6.07 37.02 4.47
N GLU A 237 -6.40 38.21 4.95
CA GLU A 237 -7.46 38.41 5.95
C GLU A 237 -8.85 38.38 5.27
N PRO A 238 -9.94 38.03 5.99
CA PRO A 238 -11.29 38.09 5.45
C PRO A 238 -11.64 39.48 4.92
N GLY A 239 -12.42 39.55 3.85
CA GLY A 239 -12.92 40.78 3.25
C GLY A 239 -13.82 41.58 4.20
N SER A 240 -13.97 42.89 3.91
CA SER A 240 -14.66 43.83 4.79
C SER A 240 -16.11 43.44 5.09
N GLU A 241 -16.85 42.91 4.12
CA GLU A 241 -18.25 42.50 4.32
C GLU A 241 -18.40 41.40 5.39
N LEU A 242 -17.45 40.46 5.46
CA LEU A 242 -17.48 39.36 6.42
C LEU A 242 -17.09 39.86 7.83
N GLN A 243 -16.08 40.75 7.91
CA GLN A 243 -15.68 41.39 9.16
C GLN A 243 -16.79 42.28 9.73
N GLU A 244 -17.52 43.00 8.87
CA GLU A 244 -18.65 43.84 9.26
C GLU A 244 -19.81 42.99 9.79
N LEU A 245 -20.11 41.86 9.16
CA LEU A 245 -21.12 40.93 9.65
C LEU A 245 -20.76 40.34 11.02
N GLU A 246 -19.50 39.96 11.24
CA GLU A 246 -19.02 39.53 12.57
C GLU A 246 -19.29 40.61 13.64
N ARG A 247 -18.91 41.86 13.36
CA ARG A 247 -19.12 42.99 14.29
C ARG A 247 -20.60 43.26 14.54
N ALA A 248 -21.43 43.19 13.50
CA ALA A 248 -22.87 43.39 13.61
C ALA A 248 -23.53 42.28 14.45
N ILE A 249 -23.13 41.02 14.25
CA ILE A 249 -23.58 39.86 15.05
C ILE A 249 -23.20 40.03 16.52
N LEU A 250 -21.95 40.46 16.81
CA LEU A 250 -21.48 40.68 18.18
C LEU A 250 -22.21 41.83 18.90
N ARG A 251 -22.75 42.80 18.15
CA ARG A 251 -23.49 43.95 18.69
C ARG A 251 -25.01 43.75 18.72
N HIS A 252 -25.50 42.61 18.23
CA HIS A 252 -26.93 42.38 18.00
C HIS A 252 -27.58 43.51 17.20
N ASP A 253 -26.96 43.87 16.08
CA ASP A 253 -27.42 44.98 15.25
C ASP A 253 -28.84 44.69 14.69
N PRO A 254 -29.84 45.56 14.95
CA PRO A 254 -31.21 45.36 14.46
C PRO A 254 -31.33 45.27 12.93
N THR A 255 -30.33 45.74 12.18
CA THR A 255 -30.30 45.58 10.72
C THR A 255 -30.16 44.12 10.27
N LEU A 256 -29.75 43.22 11.16
CA LEU A 256 -29.63 41.78 10.90
C LEU A 256 -30.95 41.03 11.10
N ASP A 257 -31.96 41.64 11.72
CA ASP A 257 -33.24 40.99 11.99
C ASP A 257 -33.90 40.52 10.68
N PRO A 258 -34.65 39.40 10.70
CA PRO A 258 -35.43 38.99 9.54
C PRO A 258 -36.48 40.08 9.25
N PRO A 259 -36.78 40.36 7.96
CA PRO A 259 -37.83 41.32 7.63
C PRO A 259 -39.15 40.87 8.27
N ALA A 260 -39.80 41.78 8.98
CA ALA A 260 -41.04 41.50 9.69
C ALA A 260 -42.06 40.88 8.73
N ALA A 261 -42.43 39.63 8.99
CA ALA A 261 -43.51 38.97 8.26
C ALA A 261 -44.75 39.86 8.36
N GLY A 262 -45.20 40.38 7.23
CA GLY A 262 -46.37 41.24 7.15
C GLY A 262 -47.53 40.59 7.90
N SER A 263 -48.03 41.27 8.92
CA SER A 263 -49.19 40.88 9.69
C SER A 263 -50.40 40.73 8.76
N VAL A 264 -50.78 39.51 8.43
CA VAL A 264 -52.15 39.25 7.95
C VAL A 264 -53.03 39.21 9.19
N ALA A 265 -53.86 40.25 9.29
CA ALA A 265 -54.71 40.55 10.42
C ALA A 265 -55.67 39.41 10.77
N MET A 266 -55.67 39.02 12.05
CA MET A 266 -56.79 38.35 12.70
C MET A 266 -57.95 39.33 12.86
N SER A 267 -59.11 38.97 12.28
CA SER A 267 -60.41 39.52 12.64
C SER A 267 -61.10 38.56 13.60
N THR A 268 -61.06 38.92 14.89
CA THR A 268 -62.12 38.82 15.94
C THR A 268 -63.18 37.72 15.78
N ALA A 269 -63.14 36.68 16.62
CA ALA A 269 -63.69 36.64 17.99
C ALA A 269 -65.22 36.44 18.06
N GLU A 270 -65.64 35.24 18.47
CA GLU A 270 -66.66 35.13 19.52
C GLU A 270 -66.48 33.88 20.40
N ARG A 271 -66.11 34.15 21.66
CA ARG A 271 -66.50 33.52 22.96
C ARG A 271 -66.56 31.98 23.09
N ALA A 272 -66.28 31.37 24.24
CA ALA A 272 -65.58 31.63 25.50
C ALA A 272 -65.80 30.34 26.32
N GLY A 273 -64.84 29.92 27.15
CA GLY A 273 -65.16 29.05 28.31
C GLY A 273 -64.30 27.81 28.51
N ALA A 274 -63.35 27.94 29.44
CA ALA A 274 -63.03 27.01 30.53
C ALA A 274 -62.63 25.53 30.23
N SER A 275 -61.34 25.28 30.42
CA SER A 275 -60.74 24.20 31.25
C SER A 275 -61.43 22.83 31.38
N SER A 276 -60.75 21.82 30.81
CA SER A 276 -60.60 20.40 31.24
C SER A 276 -61.85 19.50 31.35
N PRO A 277 -61.71 18.16 31.37
CA PRO A 277 -60.68 17.26 30.84
C PRO A 277 -61.28 16.03 30.08
N ARG A 278 -60.40 15.15 29.58
CA ARG A 278 -60.51 13.67 29.52
C ARG A 278 -61.80 12.97 28.97
N VAL A 279 -61.51 12.06 28.02
CA VAL A 279 -62.10 10.69 27.81
C VAL A 279 -63.37 10.60 26.94
N LEU A 280 -63.43 9.47 26.20
CA LEU A 280 -64.56 8.57 25.87
C LEU A 280 -64.47 8.21 24.37
N HIS A 281 -64.68 6.99 23.88
CA HIS A 281 -65.30 5.77 24.39
C HIS A 281 -64.94 4.64 23.39
N ARG A 282 -64.99 3.33 23.66
CA ARG A 282 -66.04 2.51 24.32
C ARG A 282 -65.42 1.10 24.52
N ARG A 283 -65.36 0.57 25.76
CA ARG A 283 -66.27 -0.44 26.39
C ARG A 283 -66.31 -1.80 25.67
N ARG A 284 -66.33 -2.99 26.31
CA ARG A 284 -66.20 -3.54 27.69
C ARG A 284 -66.37 -5.07 27.55
N VAL A 285 -66.13 -5.82 28.65
CA VAL A 285 -66.52 -7.22 29.01
C VAL A 285 -65.25 -8.09 29.17
N ALA A 286 -64.72 -8.34 30.38
CA ALA A 286 -65.19 -9.06 31.57
C ALA A 286 -64.90 -10.57 31.53
N TRP A 287 -64.40 -11.03 32.69
CA TRP A 287 -63.74 -12.29 33.04
C TRP A 287 -64.63 -13.54 33.10
N ILE A 288 -64.05 -14.72 32.88
CA ILE A 288 -64.35 -15.96 33.63
C ILE A 288 -63.04 -16.77 33.86
N THR A 289 -62.87 -17.23 35.09
CA THR A 289 -61.81 -18.05 35.72
C THR A 289 -62.14 -19.56 35.75
N VAL A 290 -61.14 -20.47 35.66
CA VAL A 290 -60.93 -21.78 36.39
C VAL A 290 -59.49 -22.24 36.02
N ALA A 291 -58.46 -22.26 36.88
CA ALA A 291 -58.06 -23.10 38.03
C ALA A 291 -57.30 -24.43 37.70
N ALA A 292 -56.11 -24.59 38.33
CA ALA A 292 -55.30 -25.79 38.69
C ALA A 292 -53.80 -25.65 38.28
N VAL A 293 -52.84 -25.28 39.15
CA VAL A 293 -52.09 -26.11 40.15
C VAL A 293 -51.27 -27.22 39.43
N ALA A 294 -49.93 -27.34 39.49
CA ALA A 294 -49.00 -27.21 40.62
C ALA A 294 -47.49 -27.19 40.23
N VAL A 295 -46.67 -26.59 41.11
CA VAL A 295 -45.25 -26.89 41.48
C VAL A 295 -44.13 -26.58 40.46
N GLY A 296 -43.01 -25.90 40.76
CA GLY A 296 -42.55 -25.28 42.01
C GLY A 296 -41.12 -24.70 41.88
N ILE A 297 -40.75 -23.93 42.93
CA ILE A 297 -39.41 -23.49 43.38
C ILE A 297 -38.84 -22.20 42.74
N LEU A 298 -38.91 -21.15 43.55
CA LEU A 298 -38.45 -19.76 43.40
C LEU A 298 -36.98 -19.63 43.85
N PRO A 299 -36.11 -18.87 43.14
CA PRO A 299 -34.82 -18.47 43.67
C PRO A 299 -34.98 -17.28 44.63
N LEU A 300 -34.73 -17.52 45.91
CA LEU A 300 -34.58 -16.51 46.95
C LEU A 300 -33.08 -16.20 47.15
N VAL A 301 -32.45 -15.43 46.25
CA VAL A 301 -31.21 -14.65 46.55
C VAL A 301 -31.06 -13.48 45.56
N LEU A 302 -32.07 -12.61 45.44
CA LEU A 302 -31.97 -11.40 44.59
C LEU A 302 -32.28 -10.08 45.32
N ALA A 303 -32.37 -10.10 46.66
CA ALA A 303 -32.67 -8.90 47.45
C ALA A 303 -31.56 -8.48 48.44
N ILE A 304 -30.37 -9.13 48.42
CA ILE A 304 -29.20 -8.69 49.23
C ILE A 304 -27.92 -8.70 48.37
N ARG A 305 -27.95 -8.01 47.22
CA ARG A 305 -26.75 -7.55 46.49
C ARG A 305 -26.90 -6.15 45.89
N ALA A 306 -28.03 -5.49 46.11
CA ALA A 306 -28.32 -4.16 45.54
C ALA A 306 -27.83 -2.97 46.40
N LEU A 307 -26.99 -3.20 47.42
CA LEU A 307 -26.50 -2.12 48.30
C LEU A 307 -24.99 -2.14 48.59
N THR A 308 -24.19 -2.93 47.86
CA THR A 308 -22.71 -2.83 47.89
C THR A 308 -22.05 -3.17 46.55
N SER A 309 -22.66 -2.81 45.41
CA SER A 309 -21.93 -2.76 44.14
C SER A 309 -21.67 -1.30 43.79
N SER A 310 -20.52 -0.77 44.24
CA SER A 310 -19.86 0.30 43.50
C SER A 310 -19.76 -0.18 42.05
N GLY A 311 -20.43 0.53 41.14
CA GLY A 311 -20.44 0.20 39.73
C GLY A 311 -19.05 0.35 39.12
N GLU A 312 -18.23 -0.68 39.22
CA GLU A 312 -17.18 -0.94 38.25
C GLU A 312 -17.86 -1.56 37.04
N SER A 313 -18.16 -0.74 36.03
CA SER A 313 -18.49 -1.23 34.70
C SER A 313 -17.37 -2.15 34.23
N GLU A 314 -17.70 -3.41 33.91
CA GLU A 314 -16.76 -4.37 33.29
C GLU A 314 -16.01 -3.68 32.14
N ALA A 315 -14.67 -3.71 32.21
CA ALA A 315 -13.83 -3.14 31.16
C ALA A 315 -14.02 -3.95 29.87
N ILE A 316 -14.43 -3.30 28.78
CA ILE A 316 -14.55 -3.94 27.47
C ILE A 316 -13.14 -4.35 27.01
N GLU A 317 -12.88 -5.65 26.91
CA GLU A 317 -11.64 -6.16 26.34
C GLU A 317 -11.65 -6.05 24.81
N ILE A 318 -10.53 -5.62 24.23
CA ILE A 318 -10.37 -5.60 22.78
C ILE A 318 -10.04 -7.02 22.32
N PRO A 319 -10.83 -7.62 21.41
CA PRO A 319 -10.57 -8.98 20.94
C PRO A 319 -9.25 -9.03 20.17
N ALA A 320 -8.63 -10.22 20.15
CA ALA A 320 -7.46 -10.49 19.33
C ALA A 320 -7.76 -10.22 17.85
N ASN A 321 -6.81 -9.59 17.15
CA ASN A 321 -7.00 -9.12 15.76
C ASN A 321 -8.28 -8.28 15.64
N GLY A 322 -8.34 -7.19 16.38
CA GLY A 322 -9.55 -6.38 16.55
C GLY A 322 -9.30 -4.88 16.43
N VAL A 323 -10.34 -4.12 16.75
CA VAL A 323 -10.32 -2.66 16.90
C VAL A 323 -10.92 -2.29 18.25
N GLY A 324 -10.36 -1.27 18.89
CA GLY A 324 -10.91 -0.67 20.10
C GLY A 324 -11.20 0.82 19.91
N VAL A 325 -12.28 1.26 20.53
CA VAL A 325 -12.66 2.68 20.66
C VAL A 325 -12.41 3.09 22.10
N VAL A 326 -11.55 4.08 22.30
CA VAL A 326 -11.13 4.59 23.60
C VAL A 326 -11.68 5.99 23.79
N ASP A 327 -12.43 6.18 24.87
CA ASP A 327 -13.02 7.46 25.27
C ASP A 327 -12.70 7.73 26.74
N GLU A 328 -12.22 8.94 27.04
CA GLU A 328 -11.69 9.35 28.35
C GLU A 328 -10.71 8.35 29.02
N GLY A 329 -10.02 7.57 28.19
CA GLY A 329 -9.09 6.52 28.62
C GLY A 329 -9.79 5.27 29.17
N LYS A 330 -10.97 4.93 28.68
CA LYS A 330 -11.63 3.62 28.83
C LYS A 330 -12.00 3.09 27.45
N VAL A 331 -11.97 1.77 27.28
CA VAL A 331 -12.49 1.13 26.06
C VAL A 331 -14.02 1.16 26.14
N VAL A 332 -14.68 1.83 25.20
CA VAL A 332 -16.14 2.02 25.16
C VAL A 332 -16.83 1.20 24.07
N ALA A 333 -16.07 0.72 23.08
CA ALA A 333 -16.53 -0.23 22.08
C ALA A 333 -15.34 -1.03 21.54
N ALA A 334 -15.60 -2.25 21.09
CA ALA A 334 -14.59 -3.11 20.48
C ALA A 334 -15.22 -4.07 19.47
N GLY A 335 -14.43 -4.49 18.49
CA GLY A 335 -14.89 -5.45 17.48
C GLY A 335 -13.76 -6.28 16.90
N THR A 336 -14.13 -7.44 16.37
CA THR A 336 -13.21 -8.41 15.77
C THR A 336 -12.99 -8.10 14.29
N LEU A 337 -11.75 -8.20 13.83
CA LEU A 337 -11.34 -8.02 12.45
C LEU A 337 -10.80 -9.34 11.85
N GLY A 338 -10.38 -9.26 10.59
CA GLY A 338 -9.64 -10.34 9.91
C GLY A 338 -8.20 -10.51 10.43
N SER A 339 -7.34 -11.13 9.65
CA SER A 339 -5.94 -11.36 10.02
C SER A 339 -5.09 -10.08 9.94
N SER A 340 -4.15 -9.93 10.88
CA SER A 340 -3.10 -8.91 10.84
C SER A 340 -3.56 -7.44 10.59
N PRO A 341 -4.47 -6.88 11.42
CA PRO A 341 -4.74 -5.44 11.40
C PRO A 341 -3.45 -4.63 11.48
N ALA A 342 -3.31 -3.58 10.67
CA ALA A 342 -2.05 -2.84 10.56
C ALA A 342 -2.18 -1.38 10.97
N ASP A 343 -3.09 -0.65 10.33
CA ASP A 343 -3.27 0.77 10.56
C ASP A 343 -4.76 1.15 10.53
N VAL A 344 -5.10 2.28 11.14
CA VAL A 344 -6.48 2.75 11.29
C VAL A 344 -6.59 4.21 10.88
N ALA A 345 -7.68 4.57 10.21
CA ALA A 345 -8.04 5.95 9.91
C ALA A 345 -9.51 6.20 10.23
N PHE A 346 -9.84 7.43 10.58
CA PHE A 346 -11.21 7.90 10.75
C PHE A 346 -11.55 8.89 9.63
N GLY A 347 -12.70 8.72 8.98
CA GLY A 347 -13.17 9.59 7.89
C GLY A 347 -14.48 9.10 7.29
N ALA A 348 -15.27 9.99 6.69
CA ALA A 348 -16.62 9.67 6.18
C ALA A 348 -17.53 9.02 7.26
N GLY A 349 -17.40 9.49 8.51
CA GLY A 349 -18.16 8.98 9.66
C GLY A 349 -17.90 7.51 10.02
N SER A 350 -16.81 6.90 9.56
CA SER A 350 -16.49 5.49 9.81
C SER A 350 -15.02 5.31 10.17
N LEU A 351 -14.75 4.19 10.83
CA LEU A 351 -13.39 3.69 11.02
C LEU A 351 -13.01 2.80 9.83
N TRP A 352 -11.78 2.94 9.39
CA TRP A 352 -11.21 2.16 8.29
C TRP A 352 -9.93 1.51 8.78
N VAL A 353 -9.89 0.18 8.78
CA VAL A 353 -8.72 -0.58 9.26
C VAL A 353 -8.15 -1.43 8.13
N SER A 354 -6.87 -1.26 7.85
CA SER A 354 -6.16 -2.08 6.88
C SER A 354 -5.74 -3.42 7.48
N SER A 355 -5.79 -4.47 6.66
CA SER A 355 -5.43 -5.84 7.01
C SER A 355 -4.33 -6.33 6.06
N THR A 356 -3.11 -6.46 6.57
CA THR A 356 -1.91 -6.74 5.76
C THR A 356 -1.99 -8.08 5.03
N ASP A 357 -2.16 -9.17 5.79
CA ASP A 357 -2.18 -10.52 5.25
C ASP A 357 -3.55 -10.89 4.66
N GLY A 358 -4.62 -10.20 5.07
CA GLY A 358 -5.94 -10.35 4.47
C GLY A 358 -6.15 -9.54 3.18
N HIS A 359 -5.19 -8.68 2.78
CA HIS A 359 -5.24 -7.84 1.57
C HIS A 359 -6.54 -7.05 1.42
N THR A 360 -7.01 -6.49 2.55
CA THR A 360 -8.34 -5.88 2.66
C THR A 360 -8.32 -4.63 3.53
N VAL A 361 -9.39 -3.85 3.42
CA VAL A 361 -9.77 -2.82 4.39
C VAL A 361 -11.15 -3.12 4.95
N SER A 362 -11.29 -3.04 6.27
CA SER A 362 -12.56 -3.17 6.97
C SER A 362 -13.12 -1.80 7.31
N ARG A 363 -14.37 -1.53 6.91
CA ARG A 363 -15.15 -0.37 7.36
C ARG A 363 -15.92 -0.75 8.61
N ILE A 364 -15.80 0.06 9.65
CA ILE A 364 -16.27 -0.25 10.99
C ILE A 364 -17.09 0.91 11.53
N ASP A 365 -18.17 0.58 12.23
CA ASP A 365 -18.99 1.54 12.97
C ASP A 365 -18.24 2.02 14.24
N PRO A 366 -17.99 3.34 14.38
CA PRO A 366 -17.22 3.88 15.51
C PRO A 366 -17.97 3.87 16.85
N GLY A 367 -19.28 3.65 16.86
CA GLY A 367 -20.09 3.59 18.08
C GLY A 367 -20.14 2.19 18.68
N THR A 368 -20.15 1.16 17.83
CA THR A 368 -20.31 -0.24 18.23
C THR A 368 -19.06 -1.10 18.06
N GLY A 369 -18.13 -0.69 17.19
CA GLY A 369 -16.99 -1.51 16.77
C GLY A 369 -17.35 -2.59 15.73
N ALA A 370 -18.59 -2.64 15.25
CA ALA A 370 -19.04 -3.65 14.30
C ALA A 370 -18.43 -3.43 12.89
N VAL A 371 -18.02 -4.52 12.24
CA VAL A 371 -17.55 -4.49 10.84
C VAL A 371 -18.76 -4.42 9.91
N ASN A 372 -18.89 -3.31 9.17
CA ASN A 372 -19.96 -3.07 8.21
C ASN A 372 -19.63 -3.65 6.84
N GLN A 373 -18.37 -3.58 6.42
CA GLN A 373 -17.93 -4.00 5.08
C GLN A 373 -16.46 -4.38 5.08
N THR A 374 -16.10 -5.41 4.31
CA THR A 374 -14.70 -5.73 3.98
C THR A 374 -14.47 -5.55 2.48
N ILE A 375 -13.42 -4.81 2.12
CA ILE A 375 -13.10 -4.39 0.75
C ILE A 375 -11.74 -4.95 0.38
N ARG A 376 -11.63 -5.69 -0.73
CA ARG A 376 -10.34 -6.16 -1.26
C ARG A 376 -9.55 -5.01 -1.89
N VAL A 377 -8.27 -4.97 -1.59
CA VAL A 377 -7.29 -4.01 -2.13
C VAL A 377 -6.05 -4.78 -2.63
N GLY A 378 -4.95 -4.10 -2.95
CA GLY A 378 -3.69 -4.76 -3.31
C GLY A 378 -3.04 -5.49 -2.13
N SER A 379 -2.04 -6.32 -2.44
CA SER A 379 -1.31 -7.14 -1.48
C SER A 379 -0.57 -6.29 -0.45
N GLY A 380 -0.61 -6.74 0.81
CA GLY A 380 0.07 -6.09 1.93
C GLY A 380 -0.51 -4.72 2.29
N ALA A 381 -1.84 -4.60 2.41
CA ALA A 381 -2.49 -3.38 2.87
C ALA A 381 -1.86 -2.90 4.20
N SER A 382 -1.39 -1.65 4.21
CA SER A 382 -0.57 -1.09 5.29
C SER A 382 -1.09 0.28 5.70
N GLY A 383 -0.35 1.37 5.47
CA GLY A 383 -0.79 2.71 5.80
C GLY A 383 -2.13 3.08 5.18
N ILE A 384 -2.98 3.74 5.95
CA ILE A 384 -4.32 4.15 5.54
C ILE A 384 -4.58 5.59 5.96
N ALA A 385 -5.24 6.36 5.09
CA ALA A 385 -5.75 7.68 5.44
C ALA A 385 -7.13 7.89 4.80
N ALA A 386 -8.02 8.56 5.52
CA ALA A 386 -9.39 8.79 5.10
C ALA A 386 -9.78 10.25 5.31
N ASP A 387 -10.56 10.78 4.38
CA ASP A 387 -11.36 11.99 4.55
C ASP A 387 -12.83 11.66 4.20
N ASP A 388 -13.69 12.67 4.17
CA ASP A 388 -15.11 12.47 3.87
C ASP A 388 -15.40 12.08 2.40
N ARG A 389 -14.40 12.18 1.51
CA ARG A 389 -14.55 11.94 0.07
C ARG A 389 -13.87 10.67 -0.40
N SER A 390 -12.81 10.22 0.26
CA SER A 390 -11.98 9.12 -0.22
C SER A 390 -11.19 8.46 0.92
N VAL A 391 -11.00 7.14 0.77
CA VAL A 391 -10.10 6.36 1.62
C VAL A 391 -8.93 5.89 0.76
N TRP A 392 -7.71 6.11 1.25
CA TRP A 392 -6.47 5.83 0.53
C TRP A 392 -5.67 4.78 1.30
N VAL A 393 -5.21 3.75 0.59
CA VAL A 393 -4.58 2.56 1.21
C VAL A 393 -3.29 2.22 0.48
N ALA A 394 -2.18 2.12 1.21
CA ALA A 394 -0.91 1.69 0.67
C ALA A 394 -0.81 0.16 0.62
N ASN A 395 -0.56 -0.39 -0.56
CA ASN A 395 -0.41 -1.83 -0.79
C ASN A 395 1.09 -2.17 -0.85
N SER A 396 1.67 -2.45 0.32
CA SER A 396 3.11 -2.50 0.52
C SER A 396 3.83 -3.63 -0.22
N LEU A 397 3.11 -4.67 -0.65
CA LEU A 397 3.69 -5.79 -1.41
C LEU A 397 3.42 -5.70 -2.91
N ASP A 398 2.60 -4.75 -3.37
CA ASP A 398 2.21 -4.57 -4.78
C ASP A 398 2.69 -3.25 -5.40
N GLY A 399 3.32 -2.37 -4.62
CA GLY A 399 3.86 -1.09 -5.11
C GLY A 399 2.80 -0.07 -5.53
N THR A 400 1.57 -0.21 -5.02
CA THR A 400 0.41 0.58 -5.41
C THR A 400 -0.31 1.24 -4.24
N VAL A 401 -1.16 2.21 -4.54
CA VAL A 401 -2.16 2.79 -3.63
C VAL A 401 -3.54 2.55 -4.18
N SER A 402 -4.45 2.05 -3.35
CA SER A 402 -5.87 1.91 -3.66
C SER A 402 -6.63 3.15 -3.18
N ARG A 403 -7.49 3.71 -4.03
CA ARG A 403 -8.45 4.75 -3.67
C ARG A 403 -9.85 4.14 -3.62
N ILE A 404 -10.52 4.25 -2.49
CA ILE A 404 -11.87 3.74 -2.24
C ILE A 404 -12.83 4.93 -2.13
N ASP A 405 -13.99 4.81 -2.78
CA ASP A 405 -15.12 5.72 -2.55
C ASP A 405 -15.91 5.24 -1.31
N PRO A 406 -15.99 6.04 -0.22
CA PRO A 406 -16.65 5.63 1.01
C PRO A 406 -18.19 5.55 0.88
N ARG A 407 -18.80 6.07 -0.19
CA ARG A 407 -20.24 5.96 -0.43
C ARG A 407 -20.61 4.61 -1.02
N THR A 408 -19.79 4.09 -1.93
CA THR A 408 -20.05 2.81 -2.63
C THR A 408 -19.26 1.64 -2.05
N ASN A 409 -18.25 1.91 -1.21
CA ASN A 409 -17.31 0.92 -0.69
C ASN A 409 -16.53 0.17 -1.80
N THR A 410 -16.26 0.84 -2.93
CA THR A 410 -15.54 0.24 -4.06
C THR A 410 -14.19 0.91 -4.28
N VAL A 411 -13.18 0.13 -4.64
CA VAL A 411 -11.91 0.66 -5.16
C VAL A 411 -12.18 1.30 -6.52
N VAL A 412 -12.05 2.62 -6.60
CA VAL A 412 -12.27 3.40 -7.83
C VAL A 412 -10.97 3.64 -8.62
N GLN A 413 -9.82 3.45 -7.99
CA GLN A 413 -8.51 3.62 -8.64
C GLN A 413 -7.43 2.80 -7.94
N THR A 414 -6.52 2.22 -8.72
CA THR A 414 -5.27 1.61 -8.24
C THR A 414 -4.09 2.31 -8.92
N ILE A 415 -3.22 2.92 -8.13
CA ILE A 415 -2.19 3.85 -8.63
C ILE A 415 -0.80 3.29 -8.30
N ALA A 416 0.06 3.15 -9.31
CA ALA A 416 1.45 2.78 -9.08
C ALA A 416 2.22 3.94 -8.45
N VAL A 417 2.75 3.73 -7.24
CA VAL A 417 3.50 4.73 -6.48
C VAL A 417 4.93 4.31 -6.17
N GLY A 418 5.36 3.12 -6.60
CA GLY A 418 6.71 2.62 -6.40
C GLY A 418 6.80 1.53 -5.35
N SER A 419 7.98 0.95 -5.13
CA SER A 419 8.17 -0.24 -4.30
C SER A 419 7.95 0.03 -2.81
N ALA A 420 7.24 -0.87 -2.13
CA ALA A 420 6.94 -0.84 -0.69
C ALA A 420 6.36 0.49 -0.15
N PRO A 421 5.19 0.96 -0.66
CA PRO A 421 4.46 2.06 -0.03
C PRO A 421 3.94 1.59 1.35
N VAL A 422 4.24 2.34 2.41
CA VAL A 422 4.03 1.89 3.80
C VAL A 422 3.18 2.82 4.66
N SER A 423 3.12 4.11 4.31
CA SER A 423 2.40 5.12 5.10
C SER A 423 1.81 6.18 4.19
N ILE A 424 0.62 6.67 4.54
CA ILE A 424 -0.13 7.67 3.79
C ILE A 424 -0.57 8.78 4.74
N ALA A 425 -0.47 10.03 4.30
CA ALA A 425 -1.08 11.16 4.98
C ALA A 425 -1.81 12.07 3.99
N LEU A 426 -2.94 12.62 4.43
CA LEU A 426 -3.70 13.63 3.70
C LEU A 426 -3.37 15.02 4.21
N GLY A 427 -3.33 15.99 3.30
CA GLY A 427 -3.21 17.39 3.67
C GLY A 427 -2.76 18.25 2.50
N ARG A 428 -3.16 19.54 2.53
CA ARG A 428 -2.79 20.54 1.51
C ARG A 428 -3.20 20.11 0.09
N GLY A 429 -4.42 19.57 -0.03
CA GLY A 429 -5.00 19.10 -1.29
C GLY A 429 -4.30 17.89 -1.91
N ALA A 430 -3.43 17.19 -1.18
CA ALA A 430 -2.64 16.08 -1.70
C ALA A 430 -2.68 14.85 -0.79
N VAL A 431 -2.38 13.70 -1.41
CA VAL A 431 -2.08 12.44 -0.73
C VAL A 431 -0.57 12.26 -0.79
N TRP A 432 0.05 12.12 0.38
CA TRP A 432 1.49 11.92 0.52
C TRP A 432 1.77 10.48 0.89
N VAL A 433 2.60 9.80 0.11
CA VAL A 433 2.84 8.36 0.24
C VAL A 433 4.32 8.11 0.45
N ALA A 434 4.69 7.55 1.61
CA ALA A 434 6.05 7.13 1.90
C ALA A 434 6.30 5.71 1.34
N SER A 435 7.34 5.57 0.52
CA SER A 435 7.74 4.29 -0.09
C SER A 435 9.14 3.89 0.40
N LYS A 436 9.20 2.83 1.21
CA LYS A 436 10.41 2.39 1.93
C LYS A 436 11.53 1.97 0.98
N ASP A 437 11.26 1.01 0.10
CA ASP A 437 12.27 0.40 -0.78
C ASP A 437 12.65 1.32 -1.95
N ASP A 438 11.73 2.20 -2.36
CA ASP A 438 11.99 3.25 -3.35
C ASP A 438 12.66 4.49 -2.77
N GLN A 439 12.68 4.64 -1.44
CA GLN A 439 13.32 5.76 -0.71
C GLN A 439 12.77 7.12 -1.14
N THR A 440 11.46 7.19 -1.34
CA THR A 440 10.79 8.39 -1.83
C THR A 440 9.48 8.68 -1.10
N VAL A 441 9.06 9.93 -1.16
CA VAL A 441 7.69 10.36 -0.88
C VAL A 441 7.03 10.77 -2.19
N SER A 442 5.95 10.08 -2.54
CA SER A 442 5.12 10.41 -3.70
C SER A 442 4.01 11.39 -3.30
N ARG A 443 3.74 12.40 -4.14
CA ARG A 443 2.63 13.34 -3.97
C ARG A 443 1.58 13.10 -5.05
N LEU A 444 0.40 12.66 -4.63
CA LEU A 444 -0.76 12.50 -5.51
C LEU A 444 -1.72 13.67 -5.31
N ASP A 445 -2.40 14.09 -6.37
CA ASP A 445 -3.53 15.00 -6.25
C ASP A 445 -4.71 14.30 -5.57
N SER A 446 -5.27 14.90 -4.51
CA SER A 446 -6.31 14.27 -3.68
C SER A 446 -7.64 14.08 -4.40
N ARG A 447 -7.92 14.83 -5.48
CA ARG A 447 -9.16 14.72 -6.25
C ARG A 447 -9.07 13.67 -7.34
N THR A 448 -7.96 13.64 -8.07
CA THR A 448 -7.76 12.85 -9.30
C THR A 448 -6.90 11.60 -9.10
N GLY A 449 -6.12 11.52 -8.02
CA GLY A 449 -5.13 10.47 -7.79
C GLY A 449 -3.93 10.52 -8.75
N ILE A 450 -3.76 11.62 -9.50
CA ILE A 450 -2.62 11.76 -10.41
C ILE A 450 -1.33 11.98 -9.61
N LEU A 451 -0.28 11.24 -9.96
CA LEU A 451 1.06 11.42 -9.39
C LEU A 451 1.70 12.73 -9.90
N THR A 452 1.88 13.69 -8.99
CA THR A 452 2.37 15.06 -9.29
C THR A 452 3.84 15.28 -8.94
N ALA A 453 4.41 14.44 -8.06
CA ALA A 453 5.82 14.50 -7.69
C ALA A 453 6.29 13.20 -7.05
N ARG A 454 7.60 12.93 -7.16
CA ARG A 454 8.32 11.93 -6.38
C ARG A 454 9.55 12.59 -5.77
N ILE A 455 9.58 12.68 -4.45
CA ILE A 455 10.59 13.41 -3.69
C ILE A 455 11.53 12.37 -3.07
N PRO A 456 12.83 12.37 -3.39
CA PRO A 456 13.80 11.55 -2.70
C PRO A 456 13.82 11.90 -1.21
N VAL A 457 13.70 10.88 -0.37
CA VAL A 457 13.88 10.98 1.09
C VAL A 457 14.92 9.94 1.51
N GLY A 458 15.14 9.76 2.82
CA GLY A 458 16.24 8.94 3.32
C GLY A 458 16.18 7.43 3.02
N ALA A 459 16.91 6.65 3.80
CA ALA A 459 17.19 5.24 3.53
C ALA A 459 15.98 4.31 3.74
N GLY A 460 14.98 4.72 4.51
CA GLY A 460 13.83 3.89 4.87
C GLY A 460 12.67 4.71 5.43
N PRO A 461 11.99 5.54 4.63
CA PRO A 461 10.83 6.31 5.09
C PRO A 461 9.69 5.37 5.51
N ARG A 462 9.25 5.48 6.77
CA ARG A 462 8.35 4.51 7.40
C ARG A 462 7.00 5.08 7.84
N ALA A 463 6.98 6.34 8.26
CA ALA A 463 5.76 7.04 8.66
C ALA A 463 5.77 8.48 8.14
N ILE A 464 4.59 9.02 7.86
CA ILE A 464 4.41 10.36 7.32
C ILE A 464 3.24 11.06 7.99
N ALA A 465 3.39 12.36 8.27
CA ALA A 465 2.31 13.23 8.74
C ALA A 465 2.41 14.62 8.09
N VAL A 466 1.28 15.28 7.89
CA VAL A 466 1.21 16.63 7.31
C VAL A 466 0.73 17.60 8.38
N GLY A 467 1.41 18.74 8.54
CA GLY A 467 1.05 19.77 9.50
C GLY A 467 2.21 20.68 9.86
N ALA A 468 1.94 21.74 10.62
CA ALA A 468 2.93 22.75 11.03
C ALA A 468 3.77 23.28 9.83
N ALA A 469 3.05 23.62 8.75
CA ALA A 469 3.58 24.10 7.47
C ALA A 469 4.54 23.14 6.73
N GLY A 470 4.63 21.86 7.10
CA GLY A 470 5.50 20.89 6.43
C GLY A 470 4.90 19.49 6.27
N VAL A 471 5.67 18.61 5.65
CA VAL A 471 5.42 17.16 5.61
C VAL A 471 6.56 16.48 6.38
N TRP A 472 6.23 15.74 7.43
CA TRP A 472 7.19 15.15 8.35
C TRP A 472 7.28 13.65 8.09
N VAL A 473 8.50 13.15 7.86
CA VAL A 473 8.74 11.78 7.40
C VAL A 473 9.76 11.11 8.31
N ALA A 474 9.34 10.09 9.05
CA ALA A 474 10.23 9.28 9.88
C ALA A 474 11.01 8.28 9.02
N ASP A 475 12.33 8.22 9.22
CA ASP A 475 13.25 7.30 8.55
C ASP A 475 13.78 6.26 9.52
N GLU A 476 13.26 5.04 9.40
CA GLU A 476 13.49 3.92 10.30
C GLU A 476 14.99 3.55 10.37
N THR A 477 15.67 3.59 9.22
CA THR A 477 17.04 3.10 9.06
C THR A 477 18.08 4.11 9.54
N ARG A 478 17.84 5.42 9.37
CA ARG A 478 18.78 6.47 9.80
C ARG A 478 18.51 7.03 11.18
N GLY A 479 17.33 6.78 11.74
CA GLY A 479 16.97 7.32 13.05
C GLY A 479 16.66 8.82 13.05
N VAL A 480 16.12 9.32 11.93
CA VAL A 480 15.85 10.74 11.72
C VAL A 480 14.41 10.99 11.28
N VAL A 481 13.98 12.25 11.39
CA VAL A 481 12.77 12.76 10.75
C VAL A 481 13.16 13.85 9.76
N PHE A 482 12.70 13.71 8.52
CA PHE A 482 12.81 14.74 7.50
C PHE A 482 11.60 15.67 7.56
N ARG A 483 11.84 16.98 7.45
CA ARG A 483 10.79 17.95 7.12
C ARG A 483 10.88 18.27 5.63
N LEU A 484 9.82 18.03 4.88
CA LEU A 484 9.73 18.40 3.47
C LEU A 484 8.95 19.70 3.29
N ASP A 485 9.41 20.50 2.34
CA ASP A 485 8.66 21.60 1.77
C ASP A 485 7.65 21.06 0.75
N PRO A 486 6.35 21.23 0.97
CA PRO A 486 5.35 20.71 0.04
C PRO A 486 5.25 21.50 -1.27
N VAL A 487 5.73 22.75 -1.31
CA VAL A 487 5.76 23.61 -2.50
C VAL A 487 7.02 23.37 -3.30
N ARG A 488 8.19 23.44 -2.66
CA ARG A 488 9.50 23.22 -3.30
C ARG A 488 9.77 21.75 -3.60
N LYS A 489 9.03 20.83 -2.96
CA LYS A 489 9.15 19.37 -3.13
C LYS A 489 10.55 18.86 -2.80
N ALA A 490 11.12 19.35 -1.69
CA ALA A 490 12.48 19.06 -1.26
C ALA A 490 12.57 18.92 0.27
N VAL A 491 13.58 18.21 0.74
CA VAL A 491 13.92 18.14 2.17
C VAL A 491 14.44 19.51 2.63
N LEU A 492 13.85 20.06 3.69
CA LEU A 492 14.27 21.29 4.36
C LEU A 492 15.20 20.98 5.54
N ASP A 493 14.72 20.11 6.43
CA ASP A 493 15.37 19.82 7.71
C ASP A 493 15.55 18.32 7.89
N THR A 494 16.59 17.92 8.63
CA THR A 494 16.82 16.55 9.10
C THR A 494 17.03 16.58 10.60
N VAL A 495 16.17 15.92 11.36
CA VAL A 495 16.15 15.93 12.83
C VAL A 495 16.46 14.54 13.36
N ASN A 496 17.52 14.38 14.16
CA ASN A 496 17.81 13.10 14.82
C ASN A 496 16.82 12.87 15.97
N VAL A 497 16.17 11.71 16.03
CA VAL A 497 15.12 11.42 17.01
C VAL A 497 15.37 10.18 17.87
N GLY A 498 16.12 9.19 17.36
CA GLY A 498 16.34 7.89 18.01
C GLY A 498 16.36 6.75 16.99
N ASN A 499 16.46 5.50 17.44
CA ASN A 499 16.49 4.32 16.59
C ASN A 499 15.08 3.80 16.26
N GLY A 500 14.88 3.42 15.00
CA GLY A 500 13.61 2.89 14.51
C GLY A 500 12.42 3.84 14.70
N PRO A 501 12.46 5.09 14.22
CA PRO A 501 11.28 5.94 14.21
C PRO A 501 10.25 5.36 13.22
N VAL A 502 9.08 4.96 13.72
CA VAL A 502 8.06 4.22 12.93
C VAL A 502 6.67 4.86 12.98
N GLY A 503 6.46 5.88 13.81
CA GLY A 503 5.21 6.64 13.90
C GLY A 503 5.48 8.12 14.05
N VAL A 504 4.66 8.94 13.40
CA VAL A 504 4.75 10.40 13.48
C VAL A 504 3.35 11.02 13.52
N ALA A 505 3.15 11.99 14.40
CA ALA A 505 1.92 12.77 14.49
C ALA A 505 2.23 14.25 14.68
N VAL A 506 1.32 15.10 14.20
CA VAL A 506 1.39 16.56 14.39
C VAL A 506 0.20 16.99 15.24
N GLY A 507 0.46 17.76 16.29
CA GLY A 507 -0.59 18.30 17.16
C GLY A 507 -0.01 18.91 18.43
N VAL A 508 -0.85 19.61 19.21
CA VAL A 508 -0.43 20.31 20.44
C VAL A 508 0.87 21.14 20.28
N GLY A 509 0.99 21.81 19.13
CA GLY A 509 2.12 22.68 18.80
C GLY A 509 3.46 21.97 18.54
N ALA A 510 3.48 20.64 18.40
CA ALA A 510 4.71 19.86 18.23
C ALA A 510 4.56 18.73 17.20
N ILE A 511 5.69 18.15 16.83
CA ILE A 511 5.76 16.87 16.12
C ILE A 511 6.15 15.79 17.11
N TRP A 512 5.44 14.67 17.11
CA TRP A 512 5.63 13.56 18.04
C TRP A 512 6.07 12.33 17.26
N VAL A 513 7.13 11.66 17.71
CA VAL A 513 7.77 10.59 16.95
C VAL A 513 8.04 9.38 17.83
N ALA A 514 7.46 8.23 17.49
CA ALA A 514 7.65 6.98 18.23
C ALA A 514 8.89 6.23 17.72
N ASN A 515 9.86 6.00 18.60
CA ASN A 515 11.11 5.28 18.32
C ASN A 515 11.00 3.84 18.83
N SER A 516 10.59 2.91 17.97
CA SER A 516 10.20 1.55 18.37
C SER A 516 11.34 0.75 18.98
N LEU A 517 12.59 1.03 18.60
CA LEU A 517 13.76 0.29 19.08
C LEU A 517 14.34 0.86 20.39
N ASP A 518 13.98 2.10 20.74
CA ASP A 518 14.47 2.77 21.95
C ASP A 518 13.43 2.78 23.09
N GLY A 519 12.15 2.53 22.79
CA GLY A 519 11.08 2.64 23.77
C GLY A 519 10.70 4.07 24.15
N THR A 520 10.93 5.02 23.22
CA THR A 520 10.77 6.46 23.49
C THR A 520 9.85 7.18 22.49
N LEU A 521 9.33 8.33 22.91
CA LEU A 521 8.60 9.31 22.12
C LEU A 521 9.41 10.62 22.08
N SER A 522 9.82 11.06 20.89
CA SER A 522 10.51 12.35 20.70
C SER A 522 9.51 13.46 20.40
N ARG A 523 9.67 14.61 21.04
CA ARG A 523 8.94 15.85 20.78
C ARG A 523 9.81 16.83 20.01
N ILE A 524 9.39 17.27 18.83
CA ILE A 524 10.12 18.22 17.98
C ILE A 524 9.38 19.56 17.94
N ASP A 525 10.12 20.65 18.08
CA ASP A 525 9.63 22.00 17.77
C ASP A 525 9.59 22.19 16.24
N PRO A 526 8.40 22.40 15.63
CA PRO A 526 8.27 22.48 14.19
C PRO A 526 8.85 23.77 13.58
N ARG A 527 9.09 24.81 14.37
CA ARG A 527 9.71 26.06 13.89
C ARG A 527 11.22 25.94 13.83
N ARG A 528 11.83 25.32 14.85
CA ARG A 528 13.29 25.18 14.95
C ARG A 528 13.83 23.87 14.37
N ALA A 529 12.96 22.89 14.13
CA ALA A 529 13.33 21.53 13.72
C ALA A 529 14.33 20.87 14.69
N THR A 530 14.09 21.03 16.00
CA THR A 530 14.95 20.45 17.06
C THR A 530 14.13 19.61 18.02
N VAL A 531 14.69 18.48 18.47
CA VAL A 531 14.10 17.71 19.57
C VAL A 531 14.15 18.53 20.86
N THR A 532 13.00 18.65 21.52
CA THR A 532 12.80 19.40 22.77
C THR A 532 12.60 18.48 23.97
N ALA A 533 12.17 17.23 23.76
CA ALA A 533 12.07 16.20 24.79
C ALA A 533 12.16 14.80 24.16
N THR A 534 12.67 13.84 24.92
CA THR A 534 12.63 12.40 24.63
C THR A 534 12.03 11.70 25.83
N ILE A 535 10.87 11.07 25.65
CA ILE A 535 10.00 10.60 26.73
C ILE A 535 9.94 9.08 26.69
N PRO A 536 10.34 8.35 27.75
CA PRO A 536 10.12 6.91 27.84
C PRO A 536 8.62 6.60 27.87
N VAL A 537 8.15 5.69 27.01
CA VAL A 537 6.70 5.39 26.88
C VAL A 537 6.35 3.92 27.01
N GLY A 538 7.29 3.00 26.76
CA GLY A 538 7.07 1.55 26.80
C GLY A 538 7.88 0.83 25.72
N ASP A 539 7.74 -0.49 25.62
CA ASP A 539 8.41 -1.32 24.60
C ASP A 539 7.64 -1.36 23.28
N GLY A 540 8.37 -1.18 22.18
CA GLY A 540 7.83 -1.11 20.83
C GLY A 540 6.80 0.00 20.58
N PRO A 541 7.07 1.27 20.95
CA PRO A 541 6.16 2.36 20.60
C PRO A 541 6.03 2.47 19.08
N ARG A 542 4.79 2.61 18.59
CA ARG A 542 4.49 2.46 17.16
C ARG A 542 3.57 3.53 16.61
N GLY A 543 2.31 3.52 16.99
CA GLY A 543 1.31 4.51 16.58
C GLY A 543 1.35 5.71 17.50
N VAL A 544 1.14 6.90 16.95
CA VAL A 544 1.00 8.15 17.72
C VAL A 544 -0.24 8.87 17.21
N ALA A 545 -1.10 9.32 18.13
CA ALA A 545 -2.27 10.12 17.79
C ALA A 545 -2.46 11.24 18.82
N VAL A 546 -3.08 12.34 18.39
CA VAL A 546 -3.40 13.48 19.25
C VAL A 546 -4.92 13.59 19.35
N VAL A 547 -5.45 13.60 20.58
CA VAL A 547 -6.89 13.74 20.86
C VAL A 547 -7.06 14.90 21.84
N GLY A 548 -7.69 15.97 21.39
CA GLY A 548 -7.74 17.23 22.15
C GLY A 548 -6.34 17.74 22.48
N ASP A 549 -6.06 17.89 23.78
CA ASP A 549 -4.77 18.32 24.32
C ASP A 549 -3.83 17.17 24.74
N LYS A 550 -4.17 15.92 24.40
CA LYS A 550 -3.46 14.71 24.86
C LYS A 550 -2.77 14.00 23.71
N VAL A 551 -1.58 13.47 23.97
CA VAL A 551 -0.83 12.64 23.02
C VAL A 551 -0.91 11.19 23.47
N TRP A 552 -1.25 10.29 22.56
CA TRP A 552 -1.34 8.87 22.83
C TRP A 552 -0.33 8.10 21.99
N VAL A 553 0.29 7.10 22.60
CA VAL A 553 1.25 6.21 21.96
C VAL A 553 0.84 4.75 22.19
N SER A 554 0.83 3.95 21.13
CA SER A 554 0.68 2.50 21.25
C SER A 554 2.03 1.84 21.46
N ASN A 555 2.15 1.04 22.52
CA ASN A 555 3.32 0.21 22.80
C ASN A 555 2.99 -1.24 22.44
N GLU A 556 3.45 -1.65 21.26
CA GLU A 556 3.07 -2.92 20.64
C GLU A 556 3.41 -4.12 21.53
N PHE A 557 4.61 -4.11 22.12
CA PHE A 557 5.15 -5.25 22.83
C PHE A 557 4.68 -5.30 24.29
N ASP A 558 4.37 -4.16 24.89
CA ASP A 558 3.77 -4.12 26.23
C ASP A 558 2.26 -4.40 26.22
N GLY A 559 1.61 -4.25 25.06
CA GLY A 559 0.16 -4.34 24.97
C GLY A 559 -0.54 -3.18 25.68
N THR A 560 0.05 -1.97 25.60
CA THR A 560 -0.41 -0.79 26.31
C THR A 560 -0.60 0.44 25.43
N LEU A 561 -1.42 1.38 25.89
CA LEU A 561 -1.55 2.73 25.36
C LEU A 561 -1.04 3.73 26.40
N ALA A 562 0.03 4.45 26.09
CA ALA A 562 0.57 5.51 26.95
C ALA A 562 -0.07 6.85 26.58
N GLN A 563 -0.65 7.54 27.57
CA GLN A 563 -1.11 8.92 27.46
C GLN A 563 -0.02 9.84 28.00
N VAL A 564 0.52 10.70 27.13
CA VAL A 564 1.54 11.69 27.44
C VAL A 564 0.89 13.06 27.61
N ASP A 565 1.26 13.76 28.69
CA ASP A 565 0.88 15.14 28.93
C ASP A 565 1.90 16.09 28.24
N PRO A 566 1.48 16.87 27.22
CA PRO A 566 2.38 17.75 26.47
C PRO A 566 2.96 18.91 27.29
N SER A 567 2.35 19.26 28.42
CA SER A 567 2.82 20.37 29.26
C SER A 567 4.02 19.96 30.13
N THR A 568 4.03 18.70 30.60
CA THR A 568 5.08 18.16 31.48
C THR A 568 6.07 17.25 30.75
N ASN A 569 5.76 16.80 29.53
CA ASN A 569 6.52 15.79 28.80
C ASN A 569 6.66 14.47 29.59
N SER A 570 5.60 14.04 30.26
CA SER A 570 5.60 12.80 31.05
C SER A 570 4.37 11.93 30.75
N VAL A 571 4.53 10.62 30.93
CA VAL A 571 3.41 9.67 30.85
C VAL A 571 2.50 9.88 32.06
N LYS A 572 1.25 10.28 31.80
CA LYS A 572 0.22 10.54 32.80
C LYS A 572 -0.57 9.28 33.15
N ARG A 573 -0.79 8.41 32.16
CA ARG A 573 -1.56 7.17 32.29
C ARG A 573 -1.06 6.13 31.30
N THR A 574 -1.02 4.87 31.73
CA THR A 574 -0.79 3.71 30.84
C THR A 574 -1.99 2.79 30.90
N LEU A 575 -2.69 2.63 29.78
CA LEU A 575 -3.83 1.71 29.65
C LEU A 575 -3.33 0.34 29.19
N HIS A 576 -3.67 -0.71 29.91
CA HIS A 576 -3.39 -2.08 29.49
C HIS A 576 -4.58 -2.60 28.67
N ILE A 577 -4.31 -3.05 27.44
CA ILE A 577 -5.35 -3.55 26.52
C ILE A 577 -5.16 -5.03 26.16
N GLY A 578 -4.11 -5.68 26.67
CA GLY A 578 -3.87 -7.13 26.58
C GLY A 578 -3.43 -7.66 25.19
N GLN A 579 -3.80 -6.98 24.12
CA GLN A 579 -3.42 -7.28 22.73
C GLN A 579 -2.24 -6.41 22.28
N ARG A 580 -1.67 -6.66 21.09
CA ARG A 580 -0.54 -5.89 20.54
C ARG A 580 -1.04 -4.70 19.71
N PRO A 581 -1.13 -3.47 20.27
CA PRO A 581 -1.63 -2.33 19.53
C PRO A 581 -0.70 -1.97 18.36
N GLN A 582 -1.30 -1.56 17.25
CA GLN A 582 -0.63 -1.19 16.01
C GLN A 582 -0.82 0.31 15.75
N GLY A 583 -1.51 0.68 14.66
CA GLY A 583 -1.87 2.06 14.35
C GLY A 583 -2.88 2.67 15.32
N LEU A 584 -2.83 3.99 15.43
CA LEU A 584 -3.76 4.81 16.18
C LEU A 584 -4.40 5.85 15.26
N ALA A 585 -5.69 6.10 15.43
CA ALA A 585 -6.39 7.22 14.82
C ALA A 585 -7.14 8.00 15.88
N ALA A 586 -7.49 9.24 15.55
CA ALA A 586 -8.25 10.12 16.41
C ALA A 586 -9.46 10.69 15.66
N SER A 587 -10.55 10.86 16.39
CA SER A 587 -11.56 11.88 16.12
C SER A 587 -11.32 13.05 17.07
N GLU A 588 -12.20 14.05 17.10
CA GLU A 588 -12.08 15.17 18.04
C GLU A 588 -12.05 14.72 19.51
N THR A 589 -12.83 13.68 19.85
CA THR A 589 -13.04 13.26 21.25
C THR A 589 -12.55 11.84 21.55
N LYS A 590 -12.50 10.96 20.55
CA LYS A 590 -12.20 9.53 20.73
C LYS A 590 -10.89 9.13 20.07
N LEU A 591 -10.18 8.22 20.73
CA LEU A 591 -9.04 7.49 20.19
C LEU A 591 -9.50 6.14 19.64
N PHE A 592 -8.89 5.71 18.55
CA PHE A 592 -9.13 4.40 17.94
C PHE A 592 -7.81 3.65 17.84
N VAL A 593 -7.84 2.35 18.10
CA VAL A 593 -6.66 1.48 18.07
C VAL A 593 -6.96 0.21 17.29
N ALA A 594 -6.13 -0.11 16.31
CA ALA A 594 -6.09 -1.45 15.72
C ALA A 594 -5.16 -2.33 16.54
N VAL A 595 -5.54 -3.57 16.83
CA VAL A 595 -4.70 -4.50 17.61
C VAL A 595 -4.48 -5.80 16.85
N ARG A 596 -3.27 -6.36 16.97
CA ARG A 596 -2.97 -7.74 16.62
C ARG A 596 -3.05 -8.62 17.84
N SER A 597 -3.27 -9.92 17.63
CA SER A 597 -3.23 -10.90 18.70
C SER A 597 -1.88 -10.86 19.44
N ALA A 598 -1.92 -10.70 20.77
CA ALA A 598 -0.77 -11.00 21.62
C ALA A 598 -0.54 -12.52 21.78
N GLY A 599 -1.56 -13.31 21.43
CA GLY A 599 -1.47 -14.75 21.27
C GLY A 599 -1.44 -15.59 22.55
N GLY A 600 -1.39 -14.98 23.74
CA GLY A 600 -1.49 -15.71 25.01
C GLY A 600 -2.74 -16.59 25.11
N ALA A 601 -3.88 -16.11 24.61
CA ALA A 601 -5.14 -16.86 24.58
C ALA A 601 -5.19 -17.98 23.53
N HIS A 602 -4.23 -18.03 22.60
CA HIS A 602 -4.20 -18.99 21.49
C HIS A 602 -2.99 -19.93 21.56
N ARG A 603 -2.30 -19.94 22.70
CA ARG A 603 -1.20 -20.86 22.97
C ARG A 603 -1.75 -22.29 23.14
N GLY A 604 -1.15 -23.25 22.43
CA GLY A 604 -1.43 -24.66 22.61
C GLY A 604 -1.58 -25.43 21.30
N GLY A 605 -1.87 -26.72 21.43
CA GLY A 605 -2.23 -27.58 20.30
C GLY A 605 -1.05 -28.06 19.45
N SER A 606 -1.37 -28.84 18.42
CA SER A 606 -0.38 -29.44 17.51
C SER A 606 -0.66 -29.03 16.07
N LEU A 607 0.26 -28.27 15.48
CA LEU A 607 0.23 -27.90 14.07
C LEU A 607 0.77 -29.04 13.21
N ARG A 608 -0.03 -29.53 12.25
CA ARG A 608 0.33 -30.65 11.37
C ARG A 608 0.61 -30.18 9.96
N LEU A 609 1.83 -30.34 9.50
CA LEU A 609 2.27 -30.02 8.15
C LEU A 609 2.51 -31.29 7.36
N LEU A 610 2.20 -31.26 6.07
CA LEU A 610 2.73 -32.21 5.10
C LEU A 610 3.61 -31.47 4.10
N GLY A 611 4.69 -32.12 3.68
CA GLY A 611 5.62 -31.63 2.66
C GLY A 611 6.31 -32.79 1.94
N GLU A 612 6.97 -32.51 0.82
CA GLU A 612 7.85 -33.45 0.14
C GLU A 612 9.10 -33.72 0.98
N GLY A 613 9.67 -32.66 1.59
CA GLY A 613 10.83 -32.74 2.48
C GLY A 613 12.17 -33.00 1.79
N SER A 614 12.19 -33.02 0.45
CA SER A 614 13.41 -33.24 -0.35
C SER A 614 14.48 -32.18 -0.09
N PHE A 615 14.07 -30.95 0.22
CA PHE A 615 14.93 -29.82 0.57
C PHE A 615 15.69 -30.00 1.89
N PHE A 616 15.23 -30.85 2.83
CA PHE A 616 16.01 -31.14 4.03
C PHE A 616 17.28 -31.94 3.71
N ALA A 617 17.36 -32.65 2.59
CA ALA A 617 18.57 -33.38 2.15
C ALA A 617 19.28 -34.19 3.27
N GLY A 618 18.53 -34.69 4.25
CA GLY A 618 19.07 -35.45 5.40
C GLY A 618 19.71 -34.62 6.53
N SER A 619 19.61 -33.30 6.53
CA SER A 619 20.17 -32.41 7.56
C SER A 619 19.21 -31.31 8.00
N VAL A 620 19.23 -31.00 9.30
CA VAL A 620 18.47 -29.89 9.94
C VAL A 620 19.41 -28.86 10.57
N ASP A 621 20.62 -28.75 10.00
CA ASP A 621 21.64 -27.79 10.38
C ASP A 621 21.29 -26.37 9.91
N THR A 622 21.81 -25.35 10.59
CA THR A 622 21.70 -23.95 10.15
C THR A 622 22.39 -23.70 8.80
N LEU A 623 23.37 -24.54 8.45
CA LEU A 623 24.03 -24.50 7.15
C LEU A 623 23.16 -25.05 6.01
N ASN A 624 22.08 -25.77 6.29
CA ASN A 624 21.18 -26.27 5.25
C ASN A 624 20.04 -25.28 4.99
N ILE A 625 20.07 -24.61 3.82
CA ILE A 625 19.02 -23.65 3.41
C ILE A 625 17.62 -24.28 3.46
N GLY A 626 17.48 -25.55 3.07
CA GLY A 626 16.18 -26.23 3.10
C GLY A 626 15.63 -26.44 4.51
N ALA A 627 16.49 -26.42 5.53
CA ALA A 627 16.06 -26.53 6.92
C ALA A 627 15.67 -25.18 7.54
N TRP A 628 15.83 -24.05 6.83
CA TRP A 628 15.66 -22.72 7.40
C TRP A 628 14.27 -22.46 7.97
N ALA A 629 13.21 -22.96 7.33
CA ALA A 629 11.85 -22.82 7.87
C ALA A 629 11.69 -23.44 9.27
N ALA A 630 12.48 -24.45 9.61
CA ALA A 630 12.54 -25.01 10.95
C ALA A 630 13.56 -24.26 11.83
N THR A 631 14.78 -24.03 11.34
CA THR A 631 15.87 -23.48 12.17
C THR A 631 15.61 -22.04 12.62
N ILE A 632 14.86 -21.25 11.84
CA ILE A 632 14.42 -19.92 12.25
C ILE A 632 13.51 -19.98 13.50
N SER A 633 12.86 -21.10 13.79
CA SER A 633 12.03 -21.26 15.00
C SER A 633 12.80 -21.86 16.18
N THR A 634 14.04 -22.33 15.95
CA THR A 634 14.83 -23.08 16.95
C THR A 634 16.14 -22.42 17.33
N ASN A 635 16.72 -21.59 16.47
CA ASN A 635 18.04 -21.01 16.68
C ASN A 635 18.02 -19.53 16.33
N ASP A 636 18.91 -18.78 16.98
CA ASP A 636 18.92 -17.33 16.98
C ASP A 636 20.30 -16.77 16.60
N GLY A 637 20.28 -15.55 16.06
CA GLY A 637 21.46 -14.81 15.61
C GLY A 637 21.77 -13.61 16.49
N LEU A 638 22.81 -12.86 16.15
CA LEU A 638 23.05 -11.55 16.80
C LEU A 638 21.90 -10.58 16.51
N VAL A 639 21.44 -10.61 15.27
CA VAL A 639 20.36 -9.80 14.71
C VAL A 639 19.42 -10.73 13.94
N ALA A 640 18.18 -10.30 13.77
CA ALA A 640 17.20 -11.06 13.01
C ALA A 640 16.37 -10.13 12.12
N PHE A 641 15.64 -10.74 11.19
CA PHE A 641 14.50 -10.09 10.57
C PHE A 641 13.29 -10.21 11.49
N ARG A 642 12.54 -9.13 11.63
CA ARG A 642 11.38 -9.08 12.53
C ARG A 642 10.34 -10.14 12.19
N ARG A 643 9.79 -10.82 13.20
CA ARG A 643 8.79 -11.90 13.09
C ARG A 643 7.37 -11.36 12.99
N VAL A 644 7.08 -10.76 11.84
CA VAL A 644 5.78 -10.16 11.57
C VAL A 644 5.41 -10.28 10.10
N GLY A 645 4.11 -10.33 9.82
CA GLY A 645 3.57 -10.24 8.46
C GLY A 645 3.71 -8.85 7.83
N GLY A 646 3.82 -8.79 6.51
CA GLY A 646 4.00 -7.57 5.72
C GLY A 646 5.43 -7.07 5.62
N VAL A 647 5.63 -5.91 5.00
CA VAL A 647 6.98 -5.35 4.76
C VAL A 647 7.78 -5.04 6.02
N ASP A 648 7.15 -4.97 7.20
CA ASP A 648 7.87 -4.89 8.46
C ASP A 648 8.71 -6.14 8.75
N GLY A 649 8.35 -7.28 8.15
CA GLY A 649 9.14 -8.49 8.24
C GLY A 649 10.53 -8.40 7.58
N SER A 650 10.82 -7.32 6.84
CA SER A 650 12.17 -7.04 6.32
C SER A 650 13.01 -6.13 7.22
N GLN A 651 12.44 -5.61 8.32
CA GLN A 651 13.16 -4.80 9.30
C GLN A 651 14.17 -5.65 10.06
N LEU A 652 15.42 -5.17 10.12
CA LEU A 652 16.43 -5.72 11.01
C LEU A 652 16.15 -5.29 12.45
N VAL A 653 16.22 -6.24 13.37
CA VAL A 653 16.00 -6.03 14.80
C VAL A 653 17.08 -6.73 15.62
N PRO A 654 17.41 -6.24 16.82
CA PRO A 654 18.30 -6.94 17.73
C PRO A 654 17.66 -8.26 18.21
N ASP A 655 18.44 -9.32 18.22
CA ASP A 655 18.04 -10.64 18.71
C ASP A 655 18.87 -11.01 19.95
N LEU A 656 19.89 -11.87 19.82
CA LEU A 656 20.81 -12.17 20.93
C LEU A 656 21.70 -10.97 21.29
N ALA A 657 21.86 -10.01 20.38
CA ALA A 657 22.45 -8.71 20.69
C ALA A 657 21.46 -7.82 21.44
N VAL A 658 21.99 -6.95 22.32
CA VAL A 658 21.18 -5.98 23.07
C VAL A 658 20.60 -4.89 22.16
N SER A 659 21.34 -4.49 21.12
CA SER A 659 20.95 -3.47 20.14
C SER A 659 21.59 -3.74 18.78
N LEU A 660 21.10 -3.09 17.72
CA LEU A 660 21.83 -3.01 16.45
C LEU A 660 23.09 -2.15 16.65
N PRO A 661 24.24 -2.54 16.10
CA PRO A 661 25.47 -1.75 16.22
C PRO A 661 25.46 -0.58 15.24
N THR A 662 26.07 0.53 15.64
CA THR A 662 26.51 1.55 14.68
C THR A 662 27.87 1.13 14.12
N PRO A 663 28.02 0.96 12.80
CA PRO A 663 29.30 0.56 12.20
C PRO A 663 30.37 1.64 12.41
N THR A 664 31.58 1.23 12.78
CA THR A 664 32.76 2.11 12.94
C THR A 664 33.81 1.81 11.86
N ASP A 665 34.91 2.57 11.85
CA ASP A 665 36.00 2.44 10.85
C ASP A 665 35.47 2.47 9.40
N GLY A 666 34.60 3.44 9.10
CA GLY A 666 33.98 3.58 7.78
C GLY A 666 33.12 2.40 7.35
N GLY A 667 32.51 1.68 8.30
CA GLY A 667 31.68 0.50 8.04
C GLY A 667 32.44 -0.81 7.95
N ARG A 668 33.67 -0.86 8.51
CA ARG A 668 34.51 -2.06 8.56
C ARG A 668 34.51 -2.75 9.90
N THR A 669 34.06 -2.09 10.96
CA THR A 669 34.02 -2.69 12.30
C THR A 669 32.61 -2.68 12.87
N TYR A 670 32.15 -3.83 13.34
CA TYR A 670 30.82 -4.01 13.96
C TYR A 670 30.99 -4.70 15.31
N THR A 671 30.63 -4.03 16.40
CA THR A 671 30.73 -4.58 17.75
C THR A 671 29.33 -4.80 18.33
N PHE A 672 29.04 -6.04 18.70
CA PHE A 672 27.78 -6.44 19.32
C PHE A 672 28.03 -6.79 20.78
N ARG A 673 27.11 -6.38 21.66
CA ARG A 673 27.06 -6.85 23.04
C ARG A 673 25.92 -7.86 23.17
N LEU A 674 26.22 -9.04 23.70
CA LEU A 674 25.24 -10.10 23.90
C LEU A 674 24.40 -9.86 25.15
N ARG A 675 23.13 -10.24 25.07
CA ARG A 675 22.25 -10.40 26.23
C ARG A 675 22.84 -11.45 27.18
N SER A 676 22.59 -11.28 28.48
CA SER A 676 23.04 -12.22 29.52
C SER A 676 22.00 -13.31 29.77
N GLY A 677 22.43 -14.44 30.34
CA GLY A 677 21.53 -15.48 30.85
C GLY A 677 20.85 -16.37 29.80
N ILE A 678 21.03 -16.13 28.49
CA ILE A 678 20.43 -16.94 27.43
C ILE A 678 21.13 -18.30 27.34
N ARG A 679 20.32 -19.38 27.37
CA ARG A 679 20.78 -20.77 27.34
C ARG A 679 20.23 -21.49 26.12
N TYR A 680 21.04 -22.40 25.59
CA TYR A 680 20.56 -23.41 24.66
C TYR A 680 19.64 -24.41 25.39
N SER A 681 18.89 -25.20 24.63
CA SER A 681 17.96 -26.23 25.12
C SER A 681 18.64 -27.36 25.91
N ASN A 682 19.96 -27.49 25.81
CA ASN A 682 20.76 -28.41 26.61
C ASN A 682 21.32 -27.78 27.92
N GLY A 683 20.94 -26.54 28.24
CA GLY A 683 21.35 -25.82 29.46
C GLY A 683 22.65 -25.02 29.35
N ARG A 684 23.45 -25.21 28.28
CA ARG A 684 24.70 -24.45 28.07
C ARG A 684 24.38 -22.96 27.82
N LEU A 685 25.19 -22.06 28.37
CA LEU A 685 25.07 -20.62 28.12
C LEU A 685 25.56 -20.28 26.71
N VAL A 686 24.87 -19.36 26.03
CA VAL A 686 25.35 -18.77 24.76
C VAL A 686 26.54 -17.86 25.04
N GLN A 687 27.66 -18.11 24.34
CA GLN A 687 28.91 -17.36 24.48
C GLN A 687 29.29 -16.62 23.18
N PRO A 688 30.05 -15.52 23.26
CA PRO A 688 30.61 -14.82 22.09
C PRO A 688 31.30 -15.76 21.08
N GLU A 689 32.04 -16.74 21.58
CA GLU A 689 32.77 -17.72 20.76
C GLU A 689 31.88 -18.59 19.86
N ASP A 690 30.61 -18.79 20.23
CA ASP A 690 29.67 -19.60 19.47
C ASP A 690 29.38 -19.00 18.07
N PHE A 691 29.49 -17.67 17.92
CA PHE A 691 29.31 -16.97 16.64
C PHE A 691 30.53 -17.10 15.72
N ARG A 692 31.74 -17.03 16.29
CA ARG A 692 32.97 -17.32 15.52
C ARG A 692 32.93 -18.75 15.02
N ARG A 693 32.57 -19.71 15.89
CA ARG A 693 32.42 -21.12 15.51
C ARG A 693 31.42 -21.29 14.37
N ALA A 694 30.24 -20.68 14.46
CA ALA A 694 29.21 -20.77 13.43
C ALA A 694 29.76 -20.38 12.04
N LEU A 695 30.46 -19.25 11.96
CA LEU A 695 31.01 -18.77 10.70
C LEU A 695 32.18 -19.61 10.21
N GLU A 696 33.08 -20.09 11.08
CA GLU A 696 34.15 -21.01 10.68
C GLU A 696 33.61 -22.32 10.07
N ARG A 697 32.47 -22.84 10.59
CA ARG A 697 31.80 -24.02 10.04
C ARG A 697 31.34 -23.83 8.59
N ASN A 698 30.93 -22.62 8.20
CA ASN A 698 30.55 -22.34 6.82
C ASN A 698 31.71 -22.66 5.85
N PHE A 699 32.93 -22.22 6.19
CA PHE A 699 34.11 -22.48 5.35
C PHE A 699 34.50 -23.96 5.35
N LEU A 700 34.36 -24.65 6.48
CA LEU A 700 34.63 -26.08 6.61
C LEU A 700 33.73 -26.94 5.72
N VAL A 701 32.47 -26.53 5.50
CA VAL A 701 31.47 -27.27 4.72
C VAL A 701 31.44 -26.84 3.25
N PHE A 702 31.43 -25.53 2.97
CA PHE A 702 31.23 -25.03 1.61
C PHE A 702 32.52 -24.78 0.83
N HIS A 703 33.65 -24.62 1.52
CA HIS A 703 34.94 -24.25 0.91
C HIS A 703 34.85 -22.96 0.05
N ASP A 704 33.93 -22.04 0.39
CA ASP A 704 33.76 -20.74 -0.27
C ASP A 704 33.69 -19.62 0.77
N ALA A 705 34.14 -18.43 0.39
CA ALA A 705 34.14 -17.26 1.24
C ALA A 705 32.83 -16.46 1.18
N ALA A 706 32.06 -16.58 0.09
CA ALA A 706 30.76 -15.92 -0.01
C ALA A 706 29.73 -16.56 0.94
N PRO A 707 28.81 -15.78 1.55
CA PRO A 707 28.63 -14.33 1.41
C PRO A 707 29.47 -13.47 2.38
N TYR A 708 30.30 -14.09 3.22
CA TYR A 708 31.10 -13.44 4.28
C TYR A 708 32.53 -13.09 3.85
N ASP A 709 32.74 -12.86 2.56
CA ASP A 709 34.05 -12.64 1.97
C ASP A 709 34.70 -11.34 2.47
N ALA A 710 33.92 -10.40 3.01
CA ALA A 710 34.44 -9.17 3.59
C ALA A 710 35.23 -9.41 4.90
N ILE A 711 34.95 -10.46 5.67
CA ILE A 711 35.59 -10.72 6.96
C ILE A 711 37.10 -10.94 6.79
N VAL A 712 37.91 -10.31 7.65
CA VAL A 712 39.37 -10.53 7.68
C VAL A 712 39.65 -12.02 7.95
N GLY A 713 40.42 -12.66 7.06
CA GLY A 713 40.72 -14.10 7.13
C GLY A 713 39.82 -15.01 6.28
N ALA A 714 38.64 -14.55 5.83
CA ALA A 714 37.66 -15.37 5.10
C ALA A 714 38.23 -16.06 3.85
N ASN A 715 38.99 -15.35 3.01
CA ASN A 715 39.60 -15.96 1.81
C ASN A 715 40.62 -17.05 2.16
N ARG A 716 41.35 -16.89 3.27
CA ARG A 716 42.33 -17.89 3.73
C ARG A 716 41.59 -19.13 4.24
N CYS A 717 40.51 -18.94 4.98
CA CYS A 717 39.61 -20.01 5.39
C CYS A 717 39.07 -20.76 4.17
N ALA A 718 38.53 -20.08 3.15
CA ALA A 718 38.02 -20.74 1.95
C ALA A 718 39.10 -21.53 1.18
N ALA A 719 40.33 -20.99 1.11
CA ALA A 719 41.45 -21.66 0.43
C ALA A 719 42.02 -22.85 1.22
N ALA A 720 42.00 -22.80 2.55
CA ALA A 720 42.49 -23.87 3.43
C ALA A 720 41.52 -24.17 4.59
N PRO A 721 40.33 -24.75 4.33
CA PRO A 721 39.25 -24.84 5.32
C PRO A 721 39.60 -25.58 6.59
N ARG A 722 40.40 -26.66 6.51
CA ARG A 722 40.86 -27.42 7.69
C ARG A 722 41.75 -26.61 8.64
N ARG A 723 42.28 -25.48 8.20
CA ARG A 723 43.08 -24.53 9.00
C ARG A 723 42.36 -23.19 9.16
N CYS A 724 41.03 -23.19 9.02
CA CYS A 724 40.26 -21.97 9.16
C CYS A 724 40.36 -21.46 10.60
N ASP A 725 40.73 -20.19 10.72
CA ASP A 725 40.83 -19.42 11.95
C ASP A 725 40.37 -18.00 11.62
N LEU A 726 39.24 -17.61 12.19
CA LEU A 726 38.66 -16.28 12.02
C LEU A 726 38.93 -15.35 13.21
N SER A 727 39.83 -15.70 14.13
CA SER A 727 40.10 -14.90 15.33
C SER A 727 40.50 -13.44 15.05
N LEU A 728 41.19 -13.17 13.94
CA LEU A 728 41.53 -11.81 13.49
C LEU A 728 40.35 -11.05 12.88
N GLY A 729 39.36 -11.76 12.33
CA GLY A 729 38.16 -11.17 11.73
C GLY A 729 36.97 -11.13 12.66
N ILE A 730 36.97 -11.96 13.71
CA ILE A 730 35.91 -12.11 14.70
C ILE A 730 36.57 -12.21 16.08
N ALA A 731 36.72 -11.06 16.74
CA ALA A 731 37.23 -10.97 18.09
C ALA A 731 36.09 -11.22 19.09
N THR A 732 36.36 -12.02 20.12
CA THR A 732 35.39 -12.43 21.14
C THR A 732 35.92 -12.06 22.53
N ASP A 733 35.06 -11.49 23.38
CA ASP A 733 35.37 -11.19 24.79
C ASP A 733 34.24 -11.69 25.69
N ASP A 734 34.52 -12.75 26.44
CA ASP A 734 33.56 -13.40 27.34
C ASP A 734 33.20 -12.54 28.55
N ARG A 735 34.12 -11.70 29.05
CA ARG A 735 33.89 -10.82 30.20
C ARG A 735 32.99 -9.65 29.81
N ALA A 736 33.30 -8.99 28.69
CA ALA A 736 32.47 -7.92 28.15
C ALA A 736 31.20 -8.44 27.47
N ARG A 737 31.13 -9.76 27.19
CA ARG A 737 30.11 -10.42 26.37
C ARG A 737 29.98 -9.77 24.99
N THR A 738 31.10 -9.53 24.31
CA THR A 738 31.12 -8.86 23.01
C THR A 738 31.64 -9.75 21.89
N VAL A 739 31.07 -9.55 20.69
CA VAL A 739 31.55 -10.10 19.41
C VAL A 739 31.86 -8.92 18.50
N THR A 740 33.09 -8.80 18.03
CA THR A 740 33.52 -7.72 17.12
C THR A 740 33.96 -8.30 15.80
N PHE A 741 33.33 -7.85 14.72
CA PHE A 741 33.69 -8.20 13.35
C PHE A 741 34.59 -7.14 12.75
N HIS A 742 35.68 -7.57 12.11
CA HIS A 742 36.58 -6.74 11.32
C HIS A 742 36.51 -7.15 9.85
N LEU A 743 36.20 -6.20 8.99
CA LEU A 743 36.05 -6.37 7.56
C LEU A 743 37.22 -5.73 6.80
N ARG A 744 37.67 -6.38 5.73
CA ARG A 744 38.71 -5.86 4.82
C ARG A 744 38.21 -4.72 3.94
N SER A 745 36.89 -4.62 3.77
CA SER A 745 36.21 -3.57 3.04
C SER A 745 34.80 -3.37 3.64
N PRO A 746 34.23 -2.16 3.56
CA PRO A 746 32.86 -1.94 3.99
C PRO A 746 31.90 -2.85 3.21
N ASP A 747 30.93 -3.42 3.91
CA ASP A 747 29.89 -4.28 3.35
C ASP A 747 28.53 -3.77 3.83
N PRO A 748 27.79 -3.02 2.99
CA PRO A 748 26.52 -2.40 3.40
C PRO A 748 25.41 -3.41 3.69
N ASP A 749 25.56 -4.66 3.24
CA ASP A 749 24.60 -5.74 3.46
C ASP A 749 24.97 -6.62 4.66
N PHE A 750 26.02 -6.28 5.41
CA PHE A 750 26.59 -7.18 6.42
C PHE A 750 25.60 -7.60 7.51
N LEU A 751 24.80 -6.67 8.03
CA LEU A 751 23.77 -7.00 9.03
C LEU A 751 22.68 -7.92 8.48
N HIS A 752 22.30 -7.78 7.21
CA HIS A 752 21.36 -8.70 6.55
C HIS A 752 21.93 -10.12 6.48
N LYS A 753 23.23 -10.25 6.16
CA LYS A 753 23.92 -11.54 6.13
C LYS A 753 24.05 -12.16 7.52
N LEU A 754 24.22 -11.36 8.57
CA LEU A 754 24.25 -11.84 9.95
C LEU A 754 22.87 -12.28 10.48
N ALA A 755 21.78 -11.84 9.83
CA ALA A 755 20.42 -12.28 10.14
C ALA A 755 20.05 -13.63 9.50
N LEU A 756 20.90 -14.17 8.60
CA LEU A 756 20.69 -15.48 8.00
C LEU A 756 21.13 -16.60 8.96
N PRO A 757 20.48 -17.79 8.92
CA PRO A 757 20.82 -18.90 9.81
C PRO A 757 22.29 -19.34 9.75
N TYR A 758 22.98 -19.10 8.64
CA TYR A 758 24.43 -19.30 8.52
C TYR A 758 25.25 -18.67 9.67
N ALA A 759 24.79 -17.57 10.24
CA ALA A 759 25.46 -16.84 11.32
C ALA A 759 24.83 -17.08 12.71
N TYR A 760 23.87 -18.00 12.83
CA TYR A 760 23.24 -18.31 14.12
C TYR A 760 24.20 -19.01 15.06
N ALA A 761 24.07 -18.71 16.36
CA ALA A 761 24.97 -19.22 17.37
C ALA A 761 24.92 -20.76 17.43
N VAL A 762 26.09 -21.39 17.43
CA VAL A 762 26.22 -22.84 17.66
C VAL A 762 27.27 -23.09 18.72
N PRO A 763 27.08 -24.05 19.64
CA PRO A 763 28.10 -24.37 20.64
C PRO A 763 29.47 -24.62 20.00
N THR A 764 30.54 -24.15 20.62
CA THR A 764 31.92 -24.37 20.15
C THR A 764 32.28 -25.84 19.86
N SER A 765 31.63 -26.79 20.56
CA SER A 765 31.79 -28.23 20.37
C SER A 765 31.06 -28.79 19.14
N THR A 766 30.28 -27.98 18.43
CA THR A 766 29.53 -28.39 17.25
C THR A 766 30.51 -28.81 16.15
N PRO A 767 30.42 -30.02 15.58
CA PRO A 767 31.31 -30.48 14.51
C PRO A 767 31.09 -29.69 13.21
N ALA A 768 31.94 -29.88 12.21
CA ALA A 768 31.78 -29.24 10.90
C ALA A 768 30.43 -29.64 10.27
N ASP A 769 30.13 -30.95 10.23
CA ASP A 769 28.88 -31.51 9.71
C ASP A 769 28.12 -32.27 10.83
N LEU A 770 26.83 -31.96 10.95
CA LEU A 770 25.93 -32.61 11.91
C LEU A 770 25.31 -33.90 11.38
N GLY A 771 25.26 -34.10 10.07
CA GLY A 771 24.45 -35.14 9.44
C GLY A 771 22.98 -34.98 9.85
N THR A 772 22.40 -36.04 10.43
CA THR A 772 21.01 -36.07 10.89
C THR A 772 20.80 -35.55 12.31
N ARG A 773 21.86 -35.18 13.02
CA ARG A 773 21.77 -34.66 14.40
C ARG A 773 21.21 -33.23 14.39
N SER A 774 20.48 -32.89 15.45
CA SER A 774 19.92 -31.56 15.64
C SER A 774 20.84 -30.68 16.48
N LEU A 775 20.82 -29.38 16.20
CA LEU A 775 21.46 -28.37 17.05
C LEU A 775 20.68 -28.22 18.35
N PRO A 776 21.37 -27.96 19.49
CA PRO A 776 20.68 -27.45 20.65
C PRO A 776 20.13 -26.06 20.31
N ALA A 777 18.91 -25.81 20.72
CA ALA A 777 18.10 -24.68 20.29
C ALA A 777 18.24 -23.51 21.26
N THR A 778 18.31 -22.28 20.76
CA THR A 778 18.12 -21.08 21.59
C THR A 778 16.65 -20.67 21.59
N GLY A 779 15.96 -20.77 20.46
CA GLY A 779 14.62 -20.22 20.22
C GLY A 779 13.47 -20.94 20.94
N PRO A 780 12.21 -20.56 20.66
CA PRO A 780 11.00 -21.03 21.34
C PRO A 780 10.72 -22.51 21.11
N TYR A 781 11.28 -23.10 20.05
CA TYR A 781 11.19 -24.52 19.77
C TYR A 781 12.55 -25.21 19.78
N MET A 782 12.55 -26.51 20.02
CA MET A 782 13.68 -27.40 19.78
C MET A 782 13.24 -28.58 18.91
N ILE A 783 14.15 -29.09 18.11
CA ILE A 783 13.89 -30.31 17.32
C ILE A 783 13.94 -31.50 18.27
N SER A 784 12.79 -32.14 18.51
CA SER A 784 12.72 -33.37 19.32
C SER A 784 13.00 -34.62 18.51
N ARG A 785 12.70 -34.58 17.20
CA ARG A 785 12.88 -35.72 16.30
C ARG A 785 13.08 -35.24 14.87
N PHE A 786 14.06 -35.84 14.19
CA PHE A 786 14.21 -35.73 12.75
C PHE A 786 14.53 -37.11 12.16
N THR A 787 13.72 -37.55 11.21
CA THR A 787 13.94 -38.76 10.43
C THR A 787 13.88 -38.36 8.95
N PRO A 788 15.03 -38.32 8.26
CA PRO A 788 15.12 -37.89 6.87
C PRO A 788 14.06 -38.54 5.98
N GLY A 789 13.38 -37.72 5.17
CA GLY A 789 12.34 -38.16 4.24
C GLY A 789 11.05 -38.68 4.87
N ARG A 790 10.93 -38.69 6.21
CA ARG A 790 9.75 -39.21 6.92
C ARG A 790 9.10 -38.19 7.85
N GLU A 791 9.87 -37.58 8.75
CA GLU A 791 9.30 -36.73 9.80
C GLU A 791 10.30 -35.71 10.37
N LEU A 792 9.81 -34.51 10.68
CA LEU A 792 10.45 -33.53 11.55
C LEU A 792 9.44 -33.10 12.62
N THR A 793 9.86 -33.07 13.89
CA THR A 793 9.02 -32.60 14.99
C THR A 793 9.75 -31.54 15.81
N LEU A 794 9.10 -30.38 15.94
CA LEU A 794 9.48 -29.31 16.84
C LEU A 794 8.56 -29.33 18.07
N VAL A 795 9.14 -29.16 19.25
CA VAL A 795 8.43 -29.01 20.52
C VAL A 795 8.96 -27.78 21.24
N ARG A 796 8.21 -27.24 22.19
CA ARG A 796 8.66 -26.09 22.98
C ARG A 796 10.03 -26.34 23.62
N ASN A 797 10.88 -25.32 23.56
CA ASN A 797 12.13 -25.28 24.31
C ASN A 797 11.83 -24.81 25.75
N PRO A 798 11.96 -25.67 26.76
CA PRO A 798 11.59 -25.31 28.14
C PRO A 798 12.50 -24.21 28.74
N LEU A 799 13.69 -24.01 28.17
CA LEU A 799 14.67 -23.03 28.60
C LEU A 799 14.55 -21.69 27.86
N PHE A 800 13.71 -21.61 26.83
CA PHE A 800 13.45 -20.35 26.14
C PHE A 800 12.75 -19.36 27.06
N ARG A 801 13.16 -18.10 26.98
CA ARG A 801 12.48 -16.95 27.57
C ARG A 801 12.48 -15.87 26.53
N GLU A 802 11.35 -15.20 26.34
CA GLU A 802 11.26 -14.16 25.32
C GLU A 802 12.16 -12.96 25.67
N TRP A 803 13.30 -12.83 25.00
CA TRP A 803 14.25 -11.72 25.20
C TRP A 803 14.13 -10.62 24.13
N SER A 804 13.44 -10.91 23.02
CA SER A 804 13.13 -9.97 21.94
C SER A 804 11.82 -10.39 21.27
N LYS A 805 10.70 -9.76 21.62
CA LYS A 805 9.38 -9.98 21.00
C LYS A 805 9.39 -9.72 19.49
N ALA A 806 10.28 -8.85 19.03
CA ALA A 806 10.42 -8.51 17.62
C ALA A 806 11.17 -9.60 16.84
N ALA A 807 12.28 -10.11 17.39
CA ALA A 807 13.15 -11.07 16.71
C ALA A 807 12.68 -12.51 16.89
N GLN A 808 12.24 -12.86 18.10
CA GLN A 808 11.92 -14.22 18.49
C GLN A 808 10.76 -14.27 19.52
N PRO A 809 9.49 -14.21 19.07
CA PRO A 809 8.31 -14.32 19.93
C PRO A 809 8.10 -15.75 20.46
N ASP A 810 7.33 -15.92 21.56
CA ASP A 810 7.14 -17.18 22.33
C ASP A 810 6.51 -18.38 21.57
N GLY A 811 5.94 -18.14 20.38
CA GLY A 811 5.32 -19.16 19.50
C GLY A 811 4.02 -19.77 20.05
N PHE A 812 3.03 -20.03 19.19
CA PHE A 812 1.70 -20.48 19.63
C PHE A 812 1.54 -22.00 19.75
N PRO A 813 1.95 -22.84 18.78
CA PRO A 813 1.76 -24.28 18.91
C PRO A 813 2.61 -24.88 20.03
N ASP A 814 2.13 -25.92 20.71
CA ASP A 814 2.99 -26.71 21.63
C ASP A 814 3.91 -27.65 20.87
N ARG A 815 3.43 -28.08 19.70
CA ARG A 815 4.12 -29.02 18.80
C ARG A 815 3.86 -28.64 17.36
N ILE A 816 4.91 -28.71 16.55
CA ILE A 816 4.84 -28.59 15.10
C ILE A 816 5.36 -29.90 14.52
N THR A 817 4.48 -30.69 13.90
CA THR A 817 4.83 -31.98 13.31
C THR A 817 4.75 -31.88 11.80
N TRP A 818 5.84 -32.20 11.14
CA TRP A 818 5.96 -32.17 9.70
C TRP A 818 6.19 -33.57 9.16
N ARG A 819 5.18 -34.10 8.47
CA ARG A 819 5.26 -35.37 7.76
C ARG A 819 5.84 -35.13 6.38
N LEU A 820 6.91 -35.86 6.05
CA LEU A 820 7.65 -35.70 4.80
C LEU A 820 7.33 -36.82 3.82
N GLY A 821 7.64 -36.61 2.54
CA GLY A 821 7.45 -37.59 1.47
C GLY A 821 6.06 -37.57 0.82
N ALA A 822 5.21 -36.58 1.12
CA ALA A 822 3.90 -36.44 0.48
C ALA A 822 4.01 -35.58 -0.80
N SER A 823 3.35 -36.01 -1.88
CA SER A 823 3.29 -35.19 -3.11
C SER A 823 2.52 -33.89 -2.87
N ASN A 824 2.83 -32.82 -3.61
CA ASN A 824 2.12 -31.54 -3.45
C ASN A 824 0.59 -31.66 -3.60
N LEU A 825 0.12 -32.57 -4.45
CA LEU A 825 -1.30 -32.91 -4.59
C LEU A 825 -1.87 -33.52 -3.30
N ASP A 826 -1.20 -34.54 -2.74
CA ASP A 826 -1.65 -35.23 -1.54
C ASP A 826 -1.69 -34.30 -0.32
N GLN A 827 -0.78 -33.33 -0.27
CA GLN A 827 -0.76 -32.29 0.77
C GLN A 827 -2.05 -31.48 0.76
N VAL A 828 -2.46 -30.94 -0.40
CA VAL A 828 -3.69 -30.17 -0.55
C VAL A 828 -4.91 -31.02 -0.19
N ARG A 829 -4.99 -32.25 -0.72
CA ARG A 829 -6.10 -33.16 -0.41
C ARG A 829 -6.17 -33.55 1.07
N ALA A 830 -5.03 -33.64 1.77
CA ALA A 830 -5.00 -33.88 3.21
C ALA A 830 -5.53 -32.69 4.01
N VAL A 831 -5.26 -31.45 3.60
CA VAL A 831 -5.84 -30.25 4.23
C VAL A 831 -7.35 -30.22 4.03
N GLU A 832 -7.84 -30.51 2.82
CA GLU A 832 -9.28 -30.57 2.51
C GLU A 832 -10.04 -31.59 3.37
N ARG A 833 -9.44 -32.76 3.62
CA ARG A 833 -10.01 -33.79 4.50
C ARG A 833 -9.84 -33.51 6.00
N GLY A 834 -9.05 -32.49 6.38
CA GLY A 834 -8.73 -32.19 7.77
C GLY A 834 -7.63 -33.07 8.39
N ASP A 835 -6.96 -33.91 7.60
CA ASP A 835 -5.82 -34.74 8.01
C ASP A 835 -4.56 -33.91 8.29
N ALA A 836 -4.50 -32.71 7.71
CA ALA A 836 -3.41 -31.74 7.79
C ALA A 836 -3.93 -30.34 8.09
N ASP A 837 -3.06 -29.49 8.66
CA ASP A 837 -3.36 -28.08 8.89
C ASP A 837 -2.70 -27.18 7.84
N VAL A 838 -1.61 -27.63 7.21
CA VAL A 838 -0.85 -26.88 6.21
C VAL A 838 -0.37 -27.81 5.09
N ALA A 839 -0.63 -27.40 3.84
CA ALA A 839 0.06 -27.92 2.65
C ALA A 839 1.32 -27.07 2.42
N TYR A 840 2.48 -27.57 2.83
CA TYR A 840 3.68 -26.72 2.95
C TYR A 840 4.27 -26.32 1.61
N ASP A 841 4.26 -27.22 0.61
CA ASP A 841 4.82 -26.93 -0.71
C ASP A 841 3.88 -26.08 -1.58
N GLY A 842 2.73 -25.67 -1.02
CA GLY A 842 1.73 -24.78 -1.61
C GLY A 842 0.64 -25.53 -2.37
N VAL A 843 0.06 -24.89 -3.38
CA VAL A 843 -0.97 -25.47 -4.24
C VAL A 843 -0.39 -25.75 -5.62
N PRO A 844 -0.47 -26.99 -6.15
CA PRO A 844 0.04 -27.28 -7.49
C PRO A 844 -0.87 -26.64 -8.56
N PRO A 845 -0.34 -26.27 -9.74
CA PRO A 845 -1.09 -25.52 -10.75
C PRO A 845 -2.41 -26.17 -11.19
N GLU A 846 -2.46 -27.50 -11.22
CA GLU A 846 -3.65 -28.30 -11.52
C GLU A 846 -4.82 -28.09 -10.55
N LEU A 847 -4.56 -27.70 -9.30
CA LEU A 847 -5.57 -27.45 -8.27
C LEU A 847 -5.82 -25.96 -7.98
N GLU A 848 -4.97 -25.05 -8.42
CA GLU A 848 -5.05 -23.62 -8.06
C GLU A 848 -6.46 -23.02 -8.25
N ARG A 849 -7.10 -23.25 -9.41
CA ARG A 849 -8.45 -22.72 -9.67
C ARG A 849 -9.54 -23.36 -8.81
N GLU A 850 -9.41 -24.64 -8.53
CA GLU A 850 -10.35 -25.39 -7.68
C GLU A 850 -10.29 -24.81 -6.25
N VAL A 851 -9.09 -24.69 -5.70
CA VAL A 851 -8.85 -24.18 -4.35
C VAL A 851 -9.24 -22.71 -4.24
N GLU A 852 -8.88 -21.88 -5.24
CA GLU A 852 -9.24 -20.46 -5.27
C GLU A 852 -10.76 -20.24 -5.27
N THR A 853 -11.52 -21.12 -5.92
CA THR A 853 -12.99 -21.02 -6.00
C THR A 853 -13.68 -21.58 -4.77
N GLN A 854 -13.24 -22.74 -4.28
CA GLN A 854 -13.94 -23.47 -3.21
C GLN A 854 -13.47 -23.12 -1.80
N TYR A 855 -12.21 -22.70 -1.64
CA TYR A 855 -11.56 -22.50 -0.35
C TYR A 855 -10.88 -21.13 -0.25
N ALA A 856 -11.49 -20.09 -0.83
CA ALA A 856 -10.92 -18.74 -0.92
C ALA A 856 -10.46 -18.14 0.42
N SER A 857 -11.10 -18.49 1.55
CA SER A 857 -10.74 -17.98 2.89
C SER A 857 -9.54 -18.71 3.53
N GLN A 858 -9.15 -19.85 2.97
CA GLN A 858 -8.04 -20.70 3.41
C GLN A 858 -6.78 -20.53 2.53
N LEU A 859 -6.94 -19.81 1.41
CA LEU A 859 -5.89 -19.57 0.44
C LEU A 859 -5.26 -18.19 0.68
N HIS A 860 -3.94 -18.15 0.75
CA HIS A 860 -3.18 -16.92 0.92
C HIS A 860 -2.17 -16.75 -0.21
N VAL A 861 -2.25 -15.64 -0.95
CA VAL A 861 -1.42 -15.42 -2.15
C VAL A 861 -0.55 -14.19 -2.02
N ASN A 862 0.73 -14.40 -1.77
CA ASN A 862 1.68 -13.34 -1.48
C ASN A 862 2.80 -13.23 -2.53
N PRO A 863 3.31 -12.04 -2.84
CA PRO A 863 4.49 -11.89 -3.71
C PRO A 863 5.71 -12.57 -3.12
N ARG A 864 6.37 -13.45 -3.89
CA ARG A 864 7.62 -14.09 -3.47
C ARG A 864 8.78 -13.31 -4.08
N ARG A 865 9.83 -13.02 -3.29
CA ARG A 865 11.05 -12.31 -3.73
C ARG A 865 11.95 -13.20 -4.60
N GLY A 866 11.43 -13.62 -5.76
CA GLY A 866 12.14 -14.49 -6.68
C GLY A 866 11.40 -14.67 -8.00
N ALA A 867 12.09 -15.23 -8.98
CA ALA A 867 11.56 -15.40 -10.33
C ALA A 867 12.27 -16.56 -11.06
N THR A 868 11.60 -17.05 -12.09
CA THR A 868 12.12 -18.08 -12.99
C THR A 868 12.71 -17.44 -14.24
N TYR A 869 13.90 -17.88 -14.61
CA TYR A 869 14.70 -17.38 -15.72
C TYR A 869 15.22 -18.52 -16.59
N LEU A 870 15.59 -18.21 -17.83
CA LEU A 870 16.51 -19.04 -18.60
C LEU A 870 17.90 -18.41 -18.55
N PHE A 871 18.91 -19.13 -18.07
CA PHE A 871 20.30 -18.66 -18.23
C PHE A 871 20.75 -18.89 -19.67
N LEU A 872 21.50 -17.95 -20.23
CA LEU A 872 22.09 -18.06 -21.58
C LEU A 872 23.61 -18.02 -21.46
N ASN A 873 24.28 -19.12 -21.80
CA ASN A 873 25.73 -19.19 -21.69
C ASN A 873 26.42 -18.34 -22.75
N THR A 874 26.90 -17.16 -22.37
CA THR A 874 27.48 -16.16 -23.27
C THR A 874 28.86 -16.53 -23.80
N ARG A 875 29.34 -17.74 -23.51
CA ARG A 875 30.63 -18.28 -23.99
C ARG A 875 30.47 -19.53 -24.87
N VAL A 876 29.24 -19.89 -25.21
CA VAL A 876 28.94 -21.08 -26.01
C VAL A 876 27.95 -20.71 -27.11
N PRO A 877 28.26 -21.01 -28.39
CA PRO A 877 27.34 -20.77 -29.49
C PRO A 877 25.97 -21.46 -29.30
N PRO A 878 24.87 -20.87 -29.79
CA PRO A 878 24.78 -19.56 -30.46
C PRO A 878 24.62 -18.36 -29.50
N PHE A 879 24.69 -18.58 -28.18
CA PHE A 879 24.41 -17.55 -27.17
C PHE A 879 25.57 -16.62 -26.86
N ASP A 880 26.74 -16.85 -27.45
CA ASP A 880 27.85 -15.89 -27.48
C ASP A 880 27.49 -14.62 -28.28
N ASP A 881 26.59 -14.71 -29.27
CA ASP A 881 26.04 -13.55 -29.98
C ASP A 881 24.88 -12.87 -29.21
N VAL A 882 25.02 -11.57 -28.93
CA VAL A 882 23.99 -10.78 -28.24
C VAL A 882 22.69 -10.66 -29.03
N ARG A 883 22.72 -10.71 -30.37
CA ARG A 883 21.53 -10.67 -31.22
C ARG A 883 20.65 -11.88 -30.97
N VAL A 884 21.24 -13.06 -30.83
CA VAL A 884 20.53 -14.31 -30.49
C VAL A 884 19.90 -14.22 -29.11
N ARG A 885 20.64 -13.76 -28.11
CA ARG A 885 20.12 -13.59 -26.75
C ARG A 885 18.95 -12.60 -26.67
N ARG A 886 19.03 -11.51 -27.43
CA ARG A 886 17.95 -10.54 -27.59
C ARG A 886 16.77 -11.12 -28.35
N ALA A 887 17.01 -11.93 -29.38
CA ALA A 887 15.95 -12.61 -30.13
C ALA A 887 15.09 -13.49 -29.21
N LEU A 888 15.70 -14.28 -28.33
CA LEU A 888 14.95 -15.07 -27.35
C LEU A 888 14.09 -14.20 -26.43
N ASN A 889 14.61 -13.06 -25.97
CA ASN A 889 13.87 -12.13 -25.12
C ASN A 889 12.68 -11.46 -25.84
N TYR A 890 12.79 -11.20 -27.15
CA TYR A 890 11.67 -10.72 -27.97
C TYR A 890 10.65 -11.83 -28.24
N ALA A 891 11.10 -13.05 -28.50
CA ALA A 891 10.23 -14.15 -28.91
C ALA A 891 9.45 -14.80 -27.77
N VAL A 892 9.97 -14.76 -26.54
CA VAL A 892 9.36 -15.46 -25.41
C VAL A 892 7.97 -14.92 -25.08
N ASP A 893 6.96 -15.80 -25.15
CA ASP A 893 5.63 -15.52 -24.61
C ASP A 893 5.65 -15.76 -23.09
N ARG A 894 5.83 -14.66 -22.33
CA ARG A 894 5.90 -14.71 -20.87
C ARG A 894 4.56 -15.07 -20.24
N ALA A 895 3.44 -14.72 -20.87
CA ALA A 895 2.12 -15.15 -20.39
C ALA A 895 1.92 -16.66 -20.61
N ALA A 896 2.43 -17.23 -21.70
CA ALA A 896 2.46 -18.68 -21.87
C ALA A 896 3.37 -19.36 -20.85
N ALA A 897 4.55 -18.79 -20.56
CA ALA A 897 5.43 -19.30 -19.50
C ALA A 897 4.72 -19.34 -18.13
N VAL A 898 3.97 -18.27 -17.79
CA VAL A 898 3.10 -18.27 -16.59
C VAL A 898 2.09 -19.41 -16.65
N ARG A 899 1.35 -19.58 -17.76
CA ARG A 899 0.35 -20.66 -17.91
C ARG A 899 0.96 -22.08 -17.84
N THR A 900 2.24 -22.23 -18.17
CA THR A 900 2.97 -23.51 -18.03
C THR A 900 3.23 -23.87 -16.57
N SER A 901 3.48 -22.86 -15.72
CA SER A 901 3.94 -23.05 -14.35
C SER A 901 2.90 -22.71 -13.28
N ALA A 902 1.83 -21.97 -13.61
CA ALA A 902 0.71 -21.60 -12.74
C ALA A 902 -0.60 -21.50 -13.54
N ARG A 903 -1.76 -21.77 -12.94
CA ARG A 903 -3.09 -21.65 -13.59
C ARG A 903 -3.99 -20.55 -13.03
N GLY A 904 -3.58 -19.93 -11.92
CA GLY A 904 -4.21 -18.80 -11.25
C GLY A 904 -3.18 -17.76 -10.81
N ALA A 905 -3.27 -17.29 -9.56
CA ALA A 905 -2.46 -16.18 -9.06
C ALA A 905 -0.98 -16.51 -8.72
N GLY A 906 -0.49 -17.72 -9.03
CA GLY A 906 0.84 -18.22 -8.61
C GLY A 906 2.06 -17.55 -9.27
N ALA A 907 1.90 -16.78 -10.35
CA ALA A 907 3.00 -16.07 -11.00
C ALA A 907 2.54 -14.87 -11.84
N ARG A 908 3.45 -13.93 -12.14
CA ARG A 908 3.23 -12.81 -13.07
C ARG A 908 4.41 -12.63 -14.03
N PRO A 909 4.21 -12.21 -15.29
CA PRO A 909 5.30 -11.94 -16.23
C PRO A 909 6.34 -10.95 -15.67
N THR A 910 7.62 -11.15 -15.99
CA THR A 910 8.70 -10.19 -15.65
C THR A 910 9.72 -10.05 -16.78
N CYS A 911 10.36 -8.88 -16.89
CA CYS A 911 11.42 -8.60 -17.86
C CYS A 911 12.79 -8.34 -17.23
N GLN A 912 12.90 -8.36 -15.90
CA GLN A 912 14.08 -7.92 -15.16
C GLN A 912 14.54 -8.97 -14.15
N ILE A 913 15.80 -8.86 -13.70
CA ILE A 913 16.35 -9.76 -12.65
C ILE A 913 15.87 -9.34 -11.27
N LEU A 914 15.62 -8.04 -11.07
CA LEU A 914 14.95 -7.56 -9.89
C LEU A 914 13.45 -7.80 -10.08
N PRO A 915 12.79 -8.55 -9.18
CA PRO A 915 11.34 -8.71 -9.25
C PRO A 915 10.66 -7.35 -9.03
N PRO A 916 9.42 -7.14 -9.50
CA PRO A 916 8.71 -5.93 -9.17
C PRO A 916 8.52 -5.82 -7.65
N ASP A 917 8.43 -4.58 -7.16
CA ASP A 917 8.26 -4.27 -5.73
C ASP A 917 9.50 -4.63 -4.87
N PHE A 918 10.69 -4.56 -5.47
CA PHE A 918 11.97 -4.88 -4.83
C PHE A 918 12.93 -3.67 -4.83
N PRO A 919 13.81 -3.52 -3.83
CA PRO A 919 14.78 -2.41 -3.79
C PRO A 919 15.58 -2.27 -5.10
N GLY A 920 15.56 -1.08 -5.69
CA GLY A 920 16.25 -0.78 -6.94
C GLY A 920 15.50 -1.17 -8.22
N PHE A 921 14.32 -1.79 -8.12
CA PHE A 921 13.48 -2.10 -9.27
C PHE A 921 12.89 -0.83 -9.89
N GLN A 922 12.99 -0.71 -11.21
CA GLN A 922 12.26 0.29 -12.00
C GLN A 922 11.76 -0.38 -13.26
N PRO A 923 10.45 -0.32 -13.58
CA PRO A 923 9.90 -1.01 -14.73
C PRO A 923 10.65 -0.71 -16.03
N TYR A 924 11.16 -1.76 -16.67
CA TYR A 924 11.88 -1.67 -17.93
C TYR A 924 11.72 -2.98 -18.72
N CYS A 925 10.94 -2.92 -19.79
CA CYS A 925 10.78 -4.04 -20.73
C CYS A 925 10.91 -3.58 -22.19
N PRO A 926 12.13 -3.54 -22.74
CA PRO A 926 12.34 -3.18 -24.15
C PRO A 926 11.99 -4.33 -25.10
N TYR A 927 11.99 -5.58 -24.61
CA TYR A 927 11.73 -6.79 -25.39
C TYR A 927 10.26 -7.19 -25.36
N THR A 928 9.42 -6.33 -25.91
CA THR A 928 7.98 -6.59 -26.07
C THR A 928 7.46 -5.91 -27.33
N LYS A 929 6.32 -6.38 -27.85
CA LYS A 929 5.64 -5.76 -28.99
C LYS A 929 5.13 -4.38 -28.59
N ASN A 930 5.53 -3.34 -29.32
CA ASN A 930 5.16 -1.94 -29.06
C ASN A 930 5.53 -1.50 -27.62
N PRO A 931 6.84 -1.36 -27.30
CA PRO A 931 7.29 -1.02 -25.95
C PRO A 931 6.73 0.34 -25.50
N ARG A 932 6.18 0.37 -24.28
CA ARG A 932 5.59 1.56 -23.65
C ARG A 932 6.53 2.14 -22.59
N ARG A 933 6.33 3.41 -22.24
CA ARG A 933 7.14 4.10 -21.22
C ARG A 933 6.94 3.56 -19.80
N ASP A 934 5.83 2.88 -19.53
CA ASP A 934 5.54 2.25 -18.25
C ASP A 934 6.33 0.95 -18.01
N GLY A 935 7.08 0.47 -19.01
CA GLY A 935 7.97 -0.69 -18.87
C GLY A 935 7.24 -2.02 -18.71
N VAL A 936 5.93 -2.08 -18.98
CA VAL A 936 5.12 -3.29 -18.85
C VAL A 936 5.20 -4.15 -20.10
N TRP A 937 5.44 -5.45 -19.94
CA TRP A 937 5.39 -6.43 -21.03
C TRP A 937 3.95 -6.61 -21.54
N THR A 938 3.77 -6.64 -22.85
CA THR A 938 2.45 -6.78 -23.49
C THR A 938 2.32 -8.08 -24.27
N ALA A 939 3.23 -8.33 -25.21
CA ALA A 939 3.24 -9.50 -26.09
C ALA A 939 4.65 -9.80 -26.64
N PRO A 940 4.91 -11.01 -27.15
CA PRO A 940 6.15 -11.31 -27.86
C PRO A 940 6.21 -10.65 -29.26
N ASP A 941 7.43 -10.39 -29.74
CA ASP A 941 7.74 -9.91 -31.10
C ASP A 941 8.61 -10.95 -31.83
N VAL A 942 7.95 -12.03 -32.27
CA VAL A 942 8.59 -13.19 -32.90
C VAL A 942 9.20 -12.82 -34.27
N GLU A 943 8.59 -11.89 -35.01
CA GLU A 943 9.10 -11.45 -36.31
C GLU A 943 10.45 -10.76 -36.16
N ARG A 944 10.57 -9.82 -35.21
CA ARG A 944 11.85 -9.18 -34.91
C ARG A 944 12.87 -10.17 -34.40
N ALA A 945 12.46 -11.13 -33.58
CA ALA A 945 13.34 -12.17 -33.11
C ALA A 945 13.91 -13.03 -34.25
N ARG A 946 13.07 -13.46 -35.21
CA ARG A 946 13.52 -14.22 -36.39
C ARG A 946 14.51 -13.43 -37.24
N ARG A 947 14.27 -12.12 -37.45
CA ARG A 947 15.23 -11.25 -38.15
C ARG A 947 16.59 -11.22 -37.45
N LEU A 948 16.61 -11.06 -36.12
CA LEU A 948 17.86 -11.08 -35.35
C LEU A 948 18.61 -12.43 -35.43
N VAL A 949 17.88 -13.55 -35.48
CA VAL A 949 18.48 -14.88 -35.67
C VAL A 949 19.04 -15.03 -37.08
N ALA A 950 18.30 -14.63 -38.11
CA ALA A 950 18.79 -14.64 -39.49
C ALA A 950 20.05 -13.77 -39.65
N GLU A 951 20.04 -12.55 -39.11
CA GLU A 951 21.21 -11.64 -39.10
C GLU A 951 22.42 -12.21 -38.35
N SER A 952 22.18 -13.08 -37.34
CA SER A 952 23.26 -13.76 -36.63
C SER A 952 23.92 -14.88 -37.44
N GLY A 953 23.25 -15.39 -38.47
CA GLY A 953 23.71 -16.53 -39.26
C GLY A 953 23.71 -17.85 -38.50
N THR A 954 22.99 -17.94 -37.37
CA THR A 954 22.97 -19.14 -36.50
C THR A 954 21.73 -20.02 -36.65
N GLU A 955 20.84 -19.71 -37.59
CA GLU A 955 19.67 -20.53 -37.88
C GLU A 955 20.07 -21.99 -38.16
N GLY A 956 19.29 -22.95 -37.66
CA GLY A 956 19.58 -24.38 -37.75
C GLY A 956 20.66 -24.90 -36.78
N ALA A 957 21.32 -24.03 -36.00
CA ALA A 957 22.30 -24.46 -35.00
C ALA A 957 21.67 -25.39 -33.94
N PRO A 958 22.38 -26.43 -33.48
CA PRO A 958 21.90 -27.30 -32.42
C PRO A 958 21.96 -26.60 -31.05
N VAL A 959 20.89 -26.72 -30.27
CA VAL A 959 20.83 -26.19 -28.90
C VAL A 959 20.38 -27.30 -27.95
N THR A 960 21.21 -27.64 -26.97
CA THR A 960 20.84 -28.59 -25.91
C THR A 960 20.32 -27.84 -24.69
N VAL A 961 19.04 -28.06 -24.36
CA VAL A 961 18.38 -27.49 -23.18
C VAL A 961 18.46 -28.49 -22.04
N TRP A 962 19.18 -28.15 -20.98
CA TRP A 962 19.23 -28.99 -19.78
C TRP A 962 18.04 -28.64 -18.88
N VAL A 963 17.29 -29.66 -18.46
CA VAL A 963 16.03 -29.48 -17.72
C VAL A 963 16.05 -30.31 -16.44
N PRO A 964 16.02 -29.67 -15.26
CA PRO A 964 15.89 -30.39 -14.00
C PRO A 964 14.47 -30.88 -13.76
N ASP A 965 14.33 -31.88 -12.89
CA ASP A 965 13.05 -32.39 -12.40
C ASP A 965 12.14 -31.33 -11.75
N SER A 966 12.69 -30.24 -11.24
CA SER A 966 11.92 -29.11 -10.70
C SER A 966 11.31 -28.20 -11.79
N HIS A 967 11.72 -28.34 -13.05
CA HIS A 967 11.29 -27.50 -14.18
C HIS A 967 10.86 -28.33 -15.41
N ARG A 968 10.28 -29.51 -15.18
CA ARG A 968 9.92 -30.45 -16.28
C ARG A 968 8.90 -29.85 -17.24
N ARG A 969 8.02 -28.98 -16.74
CA ARG A 969 6.97 -28.32 -17.52
C ARG A 969 7.55 -27.24 -18.44
N GLU A 970 8.58 -26.54 -18.01
CA GLU A 970 9.25 -25.49 -18.76
C GLU A 970 10.11 -26.04 -19.91
N GLY A 971 10.61 -27.28 -19.80
CA GLY A 971 11.44 -27.91 -20.84
C GLY A 971 10.84 -27.85 -22.25
N PRO A 972 9.67 -28.46 -22.50
CA PRO A 972 8.99 -28.40 -23.80
C PRO A 972 8.70 -26.97 -24.26
N PHE A 973 8.33 -26.06 -23.36
CA PHE A 973 8.11 -24.66 -23.66
C PHE A 973 9.39 -24.01 -24.24
N ILE A 974 10.55 -24.24 -23.63
CA ILE A 974 11.84 -23.72 -24.07
C ILE A 974 12.25 -24.32 -25.43
N ALA A 975 12.07 -25.62 -25.63
CA ALA A 975 12.36 -26.27 -26.90
C ALA A 975 11.50 -25.72 -28.05
N ASN A 976 10.22 -25.48 -27.80
CA ASN A 976 9.29 -24.89 -28.76
C ASN A 976 9.66 -23.43 -29.09
N LEU A 977 10.04 -22.64 -28.08
CA LEU A 977 10.54 -21.28 -28.26
C LEU A 977 11.76 -21.26 -29.21
N LEU A 978 12.76 -22.12 -28.94
CA LEU A 978 13.95 -22.23 -29.77
C LEU A 978 13.64 -22.72 -31.20
N GLY A 979 12.75 -23.72 -31.33
CA GLY A 979 12.30 -24.22 -32.63
C GLY A 979 11.58 -23.16 -33.46
N SER A 980 10.76 -22.31 -32.82
CA SER A 980 10.05 -21.21 -33.49
C SER A 980 10.97 -20.14 -34.12
N LEU A 981 12.22 -20.11 -33.65
CA LEU A 981 13.31 -19.25 -34.13
C LEU A 981 14.25 -19.95 -35.12
N GLY A 982 13.97 -21.21 -35.47
CA GLY A 982 14.76 -21.98 -36.44
C GLY A 982 15.91 -22.80 -35.84
N TYR A 983 16.03 -22.92 -34.52
CA TYR A 983 17.06 -23.76 -33.88
C TYR A 983 16.66 -25.23 -33.78
N ARG A 984 17.64 -26.13 -33.85
CA ARG A 984 17.44 -27.57 -33.58
C ARG A 984 17.58 -27.86 -32.08
N ALA A 985 16.50 -27.65 -31.34
CA ALA A 985 16.49 -27.84 -29.89
C ALA A 985 16.42 -29.33 -29.49
N ARG A 986 17.25 -29.74 -28.51
CA ARG A 986 17.21 -31.08 -27.89
C ARG A 986 17.09 -30.93 -26.38
N LEU A 987 16.12 -31.62 -25.78
CA LEU A 987 15.98 -31.67 -24.33
C LEU A 987 16.96 -32.67 -23.75
N ARG A 988 17.58 -32.30 -22.63
CA ARG A 988 18.38 -33.17 -21.78
C ARG A 988 17.81 -33.12 -20.36
N PRO A 989 16.85 -34.00 -20.04
CA PRO A 989 16.36 -34.16 -18.68
C PRO A 989 17.49 -34.63 -17.76
N VAL A 990 17.58 -34.06 -16.57
CA VAL A 990 18.50 -34.48 -15.50
C VAL A 990 17.82 -34.33 -14.15
N SER A 991 18.28 -35.05 -13.13
CA SER A 991 17.76 -34.83 -11.78
C SER A 991 18.12 -33.44 -11.25
N SER A 992 17.28 -32.86 -10.40
CA SER A 992 17.58 -31.59 -9.73
C SER A 992 18.92 -31.65 -8.97
N SER A 993 19.22 -32.78 -8.31
CA SER A 993 20.49 -32.97 -7.60
C SER A 993 21.72 -32.88 -8.51
N VAL A 994 21.64 -33.43 -9.73
CA VAL A 994 22.72 -33.32 -10.73
C VAL A 994 22.79 -31.91 -11.30
N TYR A 995 21.64 -31.30 -11.58
CA TYR A 995 21.56 -29.97 -12.19
C TYR A 995 22.11 -28.88 -11.28
N PHE A 996 21.70 -28.84 -10.02
CA PHE A 996 22.18 -27.83 -9.05
C PHE A 996 23.53 -28.21 -8.41
N GLY A 997 24.01 -29.43 -8.64
CA GLY A 997 25.29 -29.92 -8.13
C GLY A 997 26.50 -29.64 -9.05
N PRO A 998 27.71 -30.07 -8.64
CA PRO A 998 28.94 -29.86 -9.40
C PRO A 998 28.97 -30.52 -10.80
N ALA A 999 28.06 -31.46 -11.07
CA ALA A 999 27.92 -32.10 -12.37
C ALA A 999 27.08 -31.29 -13.37
N GLY A 1000 26.37 -30.26 -12.90
CA GLY A 1000 25.48 -29.42 -13.68
C GLY A 1000 26.12 -28.14 -14.24
N PRO A 1001 25.32 -27.09 -14.52
CA PRO A 1001 25.78 -25.84 -15.13
C PRO A 1001 26.82 -25.06 -14.32
N ALA A 1002 26.90 -25.28 -13.00
CA ALA A 1002 27.92 -24.66 -12.15
C ALA A 1002 29.34 -24.97 -12.68
N ASN A 1003 29.60 -26.20 -13.11
CA ASN A 1003 30.86 -26.53 -13.76
C ASN A 1003 30.90 -25.98 -15.19
N SER A 1004 31.50 -24.81 -15.36
CA SER A 1004 31.62 -24.14 -16.67
C SER A 1004 32.35 -24.97 -17.74
N GLY A 1005 33.10 -26.01 -17.36
CA GLY A 1005 33.72 -26.96 -18.29
C GLY A 1005 32.70 -27.85 -19.02
N ARG A 1006 31.48 -28.00 -18.50
CA ARG A 1006 30.39 -28.74 -19.15
C ARG A 1006 29.77 -28.01 -20.34
N ARG A 1007 30.06 -26.71 -20.50
CA ARG A 1007 29.58 -25.86 -21.61
C ARG A 1007 28.06 -25.98 -21.84
N VAL A 1008 27.28 -26.07 -20.76
CA VAL A 1008 25.81 -26.09 -20.86
C VAL A 1008 25.33 -24.80 -21.51
N GLN A 1009 24.54 -24.91 -22.59
CA GLN A 1009 24.13 -23.75 -23.40
C GLN A 1009 23.01 -22.94 -22.73
N VAL A 1010 21.96 -23.62 -22.25
CA VAL A 1010 20.75 -23.00 -21.69
C VAL A 1010 20.02 -23.97 -20.77
N GLY A 1011 19.31 -23.42 -19.79
CA GLY A 1011 18.36 -24.14 -18.96
C GLY A 1011 17.59 -23.20 -18.00
N PRO A 1012 16.49 -23.68 -17.40
CA PRO A 1012 15.69 -22.90 -16.47
C PRO A 1012 16.31 -22.87 -15.06
N VAL A 1013 16.17 -21.74 -14.38
CA VAL A 1013 16.58 -21.57 -12.98
C VAL A 1013 15.64 -20.60 -12.27
N SER A 1014 15.19 -20.98 -11.07
CA SER A 1014 14.54 -20.06 -10.13
C SER A 1014 15.59 -19.42 -9.23
N ILE A 1015 15.61 -18.09 -9.18
CA ILE A 1015 16.50 -17.33 -8.29
C ILE A 1015 15.63 -16.61 -7.26
N PHE A 1016 16.01 -16.75 -5.99
CA PHE A 1016 15.36 -16.13 -4.84
C PHE A 1016 16.33 -15.20 -4.13
N ALA A 1017 15.81 -14.14 -3.55
CA ALA A 1017 16.61 -13.28 -2.69
C ALA A 1017 16.72 -13.90 -1.29
N ASP A 1018 17.93 -14.00 -0.76
CA ASP A 1018 18.21 -14.30 0.65
C ASP A 1018 17.92 -13.10 1.54
N TYR A 1019 17.94 -11.88 1.01
CA TYR A 1019 17.54 -10.66 1.72
C TYR A 1019 17.21 -9.53 0.74
N SER A 1020 16.55 -8.49 1.25
CA SER A 1020 15.99 -7.39 0.47
C SER A 1020 17.05 -6.39 -0.01
N ALA A 1021 17.95 -6.81 -0.90
CA ALA A 1021 18.92 -5.92 -1.53
C ALA A 1021 19.15 -6.29 -3.00
N ALA A 1022 19.22 -5.29 -3.89
CA ALA A 1022 19.52 -5.51 -5.31
C ALA A 1022 20.86 -6.26 -5.51
N SER A 1023 21.82 -6.00 -4.64
CA SER A 1023 23.12 -6.68 -4.59
C SER A 1023 22.98 -8.20 -4.42
N ASN A 1024 21.98 -8.69 -3.67
CA ASN A 1024 21.79 -10.12 -3.40
C ASN A 1024 21.29 -10.90 -4.62
N LEU A 1025 20.49 -10.28 -5.50
CA LEU A 1025 20.06 -10.90 -6.76
C LEU A 1025 21.04 -10.68 -7.92
N ILE A 1026 21.83 -9.61 -7.89
CA ILE A 1026 22.73 -9.27 -9.00
C ILE A 1026 24.16 -9.79 -8.77
N ARG A 1027 24.75 -9.55 -7.60
CA ARG A 1027 26.17 -9.82 -7.36
C ARG A 1027 26.49 -11.32 -7.47
N PRO A 1028 25.73 -12.26 -6.85
CA PRO A 1028 26.07 -13.68 -6.90
C PRO A 1028 25.88 -14.32 -8.29
N TYR A 1029 25.03 -13.76 -9.15
CA TYR A 1029 24.64 -14.41 -10.40
C TYR A 1029 25.14 -13.70 -11.66
N LEU A 1030 25.43 -12.40 -11.59
CA LEU A 1030 25.65 -11.54 -12.77
C LEU A 1030 26.84 -10.58 -12.65
N SER A 1031 27.54 -10.54 -11.52
CA SER A 1031 28.84 -9.84 -11.43
C SER A 1031 29.94 -10.63 -12.14
N CYS A 1032 31.03 -9.94 -12.49
CA CYS A 1032 32.21 -10.61 -13.04
C CYS A 1032 32.88 -11.54 -12.03
N GLY A 1033 32.90 -11.16 -10.74
CA GLY A 1033 33.49 -11.96 -9.66
C GLY A 1033 32.72 -13.24 -9.31
N ALA A 1034 31.44 -13.30 -9.68
CA ALA A 1034 30.62 -14.50 -9.53
C ALA A 1034 30.95 -15.63 -10.51
N PHE A 1035 31.61 -15.30 -11.63
CA PHE A 1035 32.06 -16.33 -12.55
C PHE A 1035 33.35 -16.99 -12.05
N LYS A 1036 33.21 -18.21 -11.52
CA LYS A 1036 34.33 -19.03 -11.00
C LYS A 1036 34.56 -20.23 -11.91
N PRO A 1037 35.39 -20.14 -12.97
CA PRO A 1037 35.50 -21.19 -13.97
C PRO A 1037 35.90 -22.53 -13.35
N ARG A 1038 35.24 -23.61 -13.79
CA ARG A 1038 35.48 -25.00 -13.34
C ARG A 1038 35.38 -25.22 -11.82
N SER A 1039 34.65 -24.36 -11.11
CA SER A 1039 34.39 -24.49 -9.67
C SER A 1039 32.93 -24.82 -9.40
N GLY A 1040 32.67 -25.67 -8.39
CA GLY A 1040 31.32 -25.92 -7.89
C GLY A 1040 30.67 -24.68 -7.25
N ALA A 1041 31.46 -23.69 -6.87
CA ALA A 1041 31.00 -22.42 -6.31
C ALA A 1041 30.58 -21.38 -7.37
N ASN A 1042 30.54 -21.75 -8.66
CA ASN A 1042 30.14 -20.87 -9.74
C ASN A 1042 28.61 -20.70 -9.79
N GLN A 1043 28.13 -19.53 -9.42
CA GLN A 1043 26.70 -19.17 -9.46
C GLN A 1043 26.34 -18.38 -10.73
N ASN A 1044 27.31 -17.84 -11.47
CA ASN A 1044 27.08 -17.18 -12.77
C ASN A 1044 27.12 -18.22 -13.91
N TRP A 1045 26.02 -18.94 -14.10
CA TRP A 1045 25.91 -20.01 -15.10
C TRP A 1045 25.88 -19.50 -16.54
N SER A 1046 25.43 -18.26 -16.74
CA SER A 1046 25.54 -17.58 -18.03
C SER A 1046 26.99 -17.31 -18.44
N GLY A 1047 27.94 -17.34 -17.50
CA GLY A 1047 29.32 -16.96 -17.77
C GLY A 1047 29.47 -15.50 -18.22
N PHE A 1048 28.51 -14.65 -17.86
CA PHE A 1048 28.46 -13.28 -18.31
C PHE A 1048 29.45 -12.41 -17.51
N CYS A 1049 30.15 -11.49 -18.17
CA CYS A 1049 30.93 -10.46 -17.49
C CYS A 1049 31.07 -9.22 -18.38
N ASP A 1050 30.51 -8.10 -17.91
CA ASP A 1050 30.68 -6.79 -18.53
C ASP A 1050 31.38 -5.85 -17.55
N ARG A 1051 32.55 -5.33 -17.94
CA ARG A 1051 33.38 -4.46 -17.08
C ARG A 1051 32.72 -3.11 -16.78
N ARG A 1052 31.81 -2.61 -17.62
CA ARG A 1052 31.07 -1.36 -17.39
C ARG A 1052 29.99 -1.59 -16.34
N ILE A 1053 29.27 -2.71 -16.43
CA ILE A 1053 28.29 -3.13 -15.42
C ILE A 1053 28.99 -3.37 -14.07
N GLU A 1054 30.12 -4.07 -14.06
CA GLU A 1054 30.93 -4.31 -12.85
C GLU A 1054 31.36 -3.00 -12.15
N ARG A 1055 31.77 -1.99 -12.91
CA ARG A 1055 32.07 -0.66 -12.34
C ARG A 1055 30.85 0.00 -11.69
N ARG A 1056 29.65 -0.18 -12.28
CA ARG A 1056 28.41 0.36 -11.70
C ARG A 1056 27.98 -0.39 -10.45
N ILE A 1057 28.13 -1.73 -10.43
CA ILE A 1057 27.91 -2.56 -9.24
C ILE A 1057 28.78 -2.05 -8.08
N ARG A 1058 30.10 -1.90 -8.31
CA ARG A 1058 31.01 -1.35 -7.28
C ARG A 1058 30.63 0.05 -6.82
N ARG A 1059 30.20 0.92 -7.74
CA ARG A 1059 29.71 2.27 -7.41
C ARG A 1059 28.44 2.22 -6.55
N ALA A 1060 27.48 1.35 -6.88
CA ALA A 1060 26.24 1.21 -6.12
C ALA A 1060 26.54 0.76 -4.68
N LEU A 1061 27.39 -0.26 -4.51
CA LEU A 1061 27.82 -0.74 -3.19
C LEU A 1061 28.53 0.35 -2.36
N ALA A 1062 29.43 1.13 -2.98
CA ALA A 1062 30.12 2.22 -2.29
C ALA A 1062 29.18 3.36 -1.84
N LEU A 1063 28.11 3.60 -2.59
CA LEU A 1063 27.11 4.62 -2.25
C LEU A 1063 26.09 4.14 -1.21
N GLN A 1064 25.84 2.83 -1.08
CA GLN A 1064 24.71 2.32 -0.31
C GLN A 1064 24.70 2.78 1.16
N THR A 1065 25.86 2.94 1.78
CA THR A 1065 25.98 3.46 3.16
C THR A 1065 25.80 4.97 3.25
N SER A 1066 26.26 5.74 2.25
CA SER A 1066 26.32 7.21 2.30
C SER A 1066 25.12 7.89 1.63
N ASP A 1067 24.71 7.38 0.47
CA ASP A 1067 23.57 7.83 -0.33
C ASP A 1067 22.81 6.61 -0.90
N PRO A 1068 22.01 5.93 -0.06
CA PRO A 1068 21.20 4.79 -0.48
C PRO A 1068 20.22 5.11 -1.62
N TYR A 1069 19.68 6.33 -1.70
CA TYR A 1069 18.78 6.72 -2.80
C TYR A 1069 19.54 6.70 -4.13
N LEU A 1070 20.70 7.35 -4.19
CA LEU A 1070 21.53 7.31 -5.39
C LEU A 1070 22.02 5.88 -5.68
N ALA A 1071 22.34 5.09 -4.66
CA ALA A 1071 22.70 3.68 -4.82
C ALA A 1071 21.57 2.88 -5.51
N SER A 1072 20.33 3.04 -5.05
CA SER A 1072 19.13 2.44 -5.66
C SER A 1072 18.97 2.86 -7.13
N ARG A 1073 19.18 4.14 -7.46
CA ARG A 1073 19.19 4.64 -8.86
C ARG A 1073 20.34 4.06 -9.70
N VAL A 1074 21.48 3.74 -9.10
CA VAL A 1074 22.58 3.05 -9.80
C VAL A 1074 22.21 1.57 -10.01
N TRP A 1075 21.61 0.91 -9.02
CA TRP A 1075 21.11 -0.47 -9.14
C TRP A 1075 20.06 -0.62 -10.25
N ALA A 1076 19.09 0.30 -10.34
CA ALA A 1076 18.13 0.33 -11.45
C ALA A 1076 18.81 0.43 -12.84
N ARG A 1077 19.90 1.20 -12.94
CA ARG A 1077 20.70 1.30 -14.17
C ARG A 1077 21.53 0.04 -14.44
N VAL A 1078 21.98 -0.66 -13.40
CA VAL A 1078 22.64 -1.96 -13.53
C VAL A 1078 21.66 -2.99 -14.07
N ASP A 1079 20.48 -3.10 -13.48
CA ASP A 1079 19.43 -4.03 -13.91
C ASP A 1079 19.00 -3.76 -15.36
N ARG A 1080 18.73 -2.49 -15.72
CA ARG A 1080 18.47 -2.09 -17.11
C ARG A 1080 19.59 -2.51 -18.07
N ALA A 1081 20.86 -2.31 -17.69
CA ALA A 1081 21.97 -2.72 -18.52
C ALA A 1081 22.08 -4.24 -18.67
N LEU A 1082 21.71 -5.00 -17.63
CA LEU A 1082 21.64 -6.47 -17.69
C LEU A 1082 20.53 -6.92 -18.65
N VAL A 1083 19.34 -6.30 -18.60
CA VAL A 1083 18.29 -6.52 -19.60
C VAL A 1083 18.84 -6.26 -21.01
N ASP A 1084 19.48 -5.12 -21.25
CA ASP A 1084 20.02 -4.76 -22.58
C ASP A 1084 21.11 -5.73 -23.09
N GLN A 1085 21.88 -6.36 -22.20
CA GLN A 1085 22.92 -7.35 -22.53
C GLN A 1085 22.39 -8.79 -22.65
N ALA A 1086 21.17 -9.02 -22.14
CA ALA A 1086 20.41 -10.26 -22.21
C ALA A 1086 21.20 -11.52 -21.79
N PRO A 1087 21.93 -11.56 -20.65
CA PRO A 1087 22.56 -12.80 -20.18
C PRO A 1087 21.54 -13.84 -19.67
N TYR A 1088 20.30 -13.42 -19.46
CA TYR A 1088 19.17 -14.26 -19.08
C TYR A 1088 17.92 -13.90 -19.90
N VAL A 1089 16.95 -14.80 -19.91
CA VAL A 1089 15.57 -14.57 -20.37
C VAL A 1089 14.64 -14.68 -19.16
N PRO A 1090 14.24 -13.56 -18.55
CA PRO A 1090 13.25 -13.58 -17.47
C PRO A 1090 11.89 -14.04 -18.00
N LEU A 1091 11.28 -14.99 -17.29
CA LEU A 1091 9.98 -15.56 -17.65
C LEU A 1091 8.87 -14.96 -16.79
N PHE A 1092 8.90 -15.22 -15.49
CA PHE A 1092 7.87 -14.78 -14.54
C PHE A 1092 8.42 -14.66 -13.12
N SER A 1093 7.89 -13.70 -12.35
CA SER A 1093 8.09 -13.63 -10.90
C SER A 1093 7.07 -14.51 -10.19
N LEU A 1094 7.52 -15.15 -9.12
CA LEU A 1094 6.74 -16.13 -8.36
C LEU A 1094 5.84 -15.44 -7.33
N ARG A 1095 4.68 -16.05 -7.06
CA ARG A 1095 3.86 -15.77 -5.89
C ARG A 1095 3.80 -17.04 -5.05
N GLN A 1096 3.80 -16.86 -3.74
CA GLN A 1096 3.61 -17.93 -2.77
C GLN A 1096 2.11 -18.13 -2.58
N VAL A 1097 1.64 -19.35 -2.80
CA VAL A 1097 0.24 -19.76 -2.67
C VAL A 1097 0.16 -20.74 -1.52
N ASP A 1098 -0.10 -20.24 -0.32
CA ASP A 1098 -0.20 -21.04 0.89
C ASP A 1098 -1.65 -21.50 1.09
N PHE A 1099 -1.83 -22.77 1.43
CA PHE A 1099 -3.13 -23.35 1.70
C PHE A 1099 -3.17 -23.98 3.09
N VAL A 1100 -4.07 -23.47 3.93
CA VAL A 1100 -4.19 -23.85 5.34
C VAL A 1100 -5.60 -24.37 5.66
N SER A 1101 -5.75 -25.16 6.72
CA SER A 1101 -7.07 -25.64 7.14
C SER A 1101 -7.87 -24.53 7.83
N GLN A 1102 -9.20 -24.69 7.93
CA GLN A 1102 -10.06 -23.75 8.67
C GLN A 1102 -9.74 -23.65 10.17
N ARG A 1103 -8.98 -24.62 10.70
CA ARG A 1103 -8.53 -24.63 12.09
C ARG A 1103 -7.36 -23.69 12.31
N VAL A 1104 -6.61 -23.38 11.25
CA VAL A 1104 -5.47 -22.47 11.33
C VAL A 1104 -5.97 -21.04 11.45
N GLY A 1105 -5.46 -20.32 12.43
CA GLY A 1105 -5.61 -18.88 12.53
C GLY A 1105 -4.26 -18.16 12.56
N ASN A 1106 -4.33 -16.84 12.45
CA ASN A 1106 -3.16 -15.95 12.50
C ASN A 1106 -2.11 -16.18 11.42
N TYR A 1107 -2.57 -16.51 10.22
CA TYR A 1107 -1.69 -16.53 9.06
C TYR A 1107 -0.97 -15.17 8.91
N GLN A 1108 0.35 -15.22 8.89
CA GLN A 1108 1.24 -14.08 8.68
C GLN A 1108 2.26 -14.41 7.60
N TYR A 1109 2.31 -13.57 6.57
CA TYR A 1109 3.28 -13.68 5.50
C TYR A 1109 4.45 -12.74 5.74
N ASN A 1110 5.58 -13.31 6.11
CA ASN A 1110 6.82 -12.58 6.23
C ASN A 1110 7.55 -12.58 4.86
N PRO A 1111 7.90 -11.42 4.29
CA PRO A 1111 8.54 -11.34 2.97
C PRO A 1111 9.92 -12.02 2.91
N GLN A 1112 10.57 -12.21 4.05
CA GLN A 1112 11.87 -12.85 4.18
C GLN A 1112 11.73 -14.37 4.42
N TRP A 1113 10.80 -14.79 5.27
CA TRP A 1113 10.67 -16.19 5.72
C TRP A 1113 9.47 -16.96 5.17
N GLY A 1114 8.58 -16.29 4.44
CA GLY A 1114 7.28 -16.83 4.05
C GLY A 1114 6.32 -16.92 5.23
N MET A 1115 5.49 -17.96 5.25
CA MET A 1115 4.56 -18.21 6.35
C MET A 1115 5.29 -18.49 7.67
N LEU A 1116 4.99 -17.71 8.72
CA LEU A 1116 5.57 -17.88 10.05
C LEU A 1116 4.88 -19.01 10.83
N LEU A 1117 5.44 -20.23 10.74
CA LEU A 1117 4.85 -21.44 11.33
C LEU A 1117 4.64 -21.37 12.85
N ASP A 1118 5.58 -20.73 13.55
CA ASP A 1118 5.53 -20.50 14.99
C ASP A 1118 4.43 -19.52 15.40
N GLN A 1119 3.97 -18.68 14.46
CA GLN A 1119 2.93 -17.67 14.66
C GLN A 1119 1.54 -18.11 14.18
N LEU A 1120 1.40 -19.32 13.65
CA LEU A 1120 0.10 -19.95 13.40
C LEU A 1120 -0.44 -20.56 14.70
N TRP A 1121 -1.76 -20.50 14.91
CA TRP A 1121 -2.40 -21.31 15.95
C TRP A 1121 -3.42 -22.26 15.34
N VAL A 1122 -3.77 -23.31 16.06
CA VAL A 1122 -4.77 -24.30 15.64
C VAL A 1122 -5.91 -24.29 16.64
N ARG A 1123 -7.13 -24.13 16.16
CA ARG A 1123 -8.37 -24.24 16.95
C ARG A 1123 -8.67 -25.68 17.37
#